data_AF-A0A817WTI8-F1
#
_entry.id   AF-A0A817WTI8-F1
#
_cell.length_a   1.000
_cell.length_b   1.000
_cell.length_c   1.000
_cell.angle_alpha   90.00
_cell.angle_beta   90.00
_cell.angle_gamma   90.00
#
_symmetry.space_group_name_H-M   'P 1'
#
loop_
_entity.id
_entity.type
_entity.pdbx_description
1 polymer ?
#
loop_
_entity_poly.entity_id
_entity_poly.type
_entity_poly.pdbx_seq_one_letter_code
_entity_poly.pdbx_strand_id
1 'polypeptide(L)'
;MLIGWGHASKLDAVYLVGTESYGYAFDGLNARRVHHNIFDGFVEKWSKNDVVGCMIDLHDKTISFSLNGELMLDNLGNETAFDGLDVDDIGFVPVLTSFSGQKARLNFGQDVNTLKYFTSCGLQEGYEPFCVNMSRSLTFWYSNFIPRFETIKSSSSSSFEITRVGASRDNPPLIKLQSRLFGTLEKVEFEFLRLSLPVCCHDKFTPKQLTLERRQLALHEYIESQEEKRTFQFPPTSLTGVRPKSLLPGATDTLDSHTTNQTDTNSNFLSPDSIPNKTIRNPTNLLVKFRDQATSKKQPSPSPPSSPILNGKLQTHLANGTTLNESNDRLNKTNAKTSTSKINTFFQRFAKESQQTSDTNLKNPKRNVKLSGNSTTSTSTNLQIQPQSVLKVPTINAPTTTSSSALTSAKRSSSTIGRKSIGDTDGEFNDQQQNDFEHDEIRAINEHVHEYYYAIRILPGQNLRSVFIGWVTSRYKPILQKENLQDDTSTTSSNKLSKLIRRCTITQTGEDGSILESVIRQDAYMFCASDLLENMPDHEAVARRVVNGLLIGCLCDVSTGQLTFYVNGKESAQKLEVEPSTKLYPAVFIEPTVKEVLQFELGRMKNCLPLTAALFPSLNREERFLPQLPSRLNLQTLLHCHWSRVPIANLRCQQLKLSDVRGWSVFVEDPVQMQAVYIPEDDRCTDISSLVEDEDNLNFCSNTLTLYNAICAQGNNRVSHEVCKLVDEKQLMYCVKNPYLCGPIRIGIYNLLIALHFEPHIKARSLTSNEFIIPLSSLLRNNLLLRSQNSIEQQHMYATTTYIPAMENFLAVRPKLIKEEDFKIERERKLLVPPPFNVTSLKEYVMSSLTDAIEKSSRHLRDPAGGTYANWLVPLLQLVDALLVMGSLDVNDIQQLLRLIDPTSFGSETDVDFDEGLLQMKLDEPVKLQLCHVLQHLCNYQLQYRIEGIIAFSEEFVGRLQSIFTKRTTLEGNPSV
;
A
#
# COMPACT_ATOMS: atom_id res chain seq x y z
N MET A 1 -26.61 22.45 13.26
CA MET A 1 -25.22 22.23 12.80
C MET A 1 -24.29 22.93 13.76
N LEU A 2 -23.07 22.43 13.91
CA LEU A 2 -21.97 23.11 14.56
C LEU A 2 -20.95 23.44 13.46
N ILE A 3 -20.44 24.67 13.39
CA ILE A 3 -19.45 25.08 12.38
C ILE A 3 -18.32 25.88 13.03
N GLY A 4 -17.08 25.71 12.58
CA GLY A 4 -15.94 26.48 13.06
C GLY A 4 -14.61 25.80 12.73
N TRP A 5 -13.70 25.77 13.70
CA TRP A 5 -12.32 25.32 13.54
C TRP A 5 -11.95 24.24 14.56
N GLY A 6 -10.92 23.45 14.28
CA GLY A 6 -10.33 22.54 15.25
C GLY A 6 -8.93 22.06 14.86
N HIS A 7 -8.22 21.47 15.82
CA HIS A 7 -6.82 21.07 15.66
C HIS A 7 -6.70 19.83 14.77
N ALA A 8 -5.96 19.93 13.66
CA ALA A 8 -5.93 18.91 12.61
C ALA A 8 -5.48 17.52 13.09
N SER A 9 -4.65 17.44 14.13
CA SER A 9 -4.07 16.21 14.66
C SER A 9 -4.70 15.69 15.96
N LYS A 10 -5.72 16.39 16.51
CA LYS A 10 -6.29 16.08 17.84
C LYS A 10 -7.82 15.90 17.85
N LEU A 11 -8.52 16.12 16.74
CA LEU A 11 -9.97 15.92 16.63
C LEU A 11 -10.33 14.43 16.52
N ASP A 12 -11.20 13.93 17.42
CA ASP A 12 -11.80 12.60 17.27
C ASP A 12 -12.95 12.62 16.22
N ALA A 13 -13.19 11.49 15.57
CA ALA A 13 -14.31 11.29 14.65
C ALA A 13 -15.65 11.02 15.39
N VAL A 14 -15.59 10.64 16.68
CA VAL A 14 -16.75 10.29 17.52
C VAL A 14 -17.46 11.52 18.08
N TYR A 15 -16.71 12.54 18.51
CA TYR A 15 -17.25 13.65 19.29
C TYR A 15 -17.80 14.80 18.42
N LEU A 16 -18.61 15.67 19.03
CA LEU A 16 -19.14 16.86 18.38
C LEU A 16 -18.10 17.98 18.45
N VAL A 17 -17.95 18.80 17.40
CA VAL A 17 -16.96 19.88 17.43
C VAL A 17 -17.28 20.85 18.58
N GLY A 18 -16.31 21.09 19.45
CA GLY A 18 -16.47 21.91 20.66
C GLY A 18 -16.86 21.13 21.92
N THR A 19 -17.19 19.83 21.88
CA THR A 19 -17.29 19.04 23.12
C THR A 19 -15.91 18.63 23.65
N GLU A 20 -14.89 18.59 22.79
CA GLU A 20 -13.49 18.43 23.17
C GLU A 20 -12.80 19.79 23.38
N SER A 21 -11.62 19.79 24.01
CA SER A 21 -10.72 20.96 24.09
C SER A 21 -10.12 21.38 22.73
N TYR A 22 -10.27 20.56 21.68
CA TYR A 22 -9.58 20.74 20.40
C TYR A 22 -10.50 21.23 19.27
N GLY A 23 -11.73 21.62 19.60
CA GLY A 23 -12.69 22.20 18.67
C GLY A 23 -13.26 23.52 19.19
N TYR A 24 -13.57 24.42 18.26
CA TYR A 24 -14.12 25.75 18.48
C TYR A 24 -15.27 25.94 17.50
N ALA A 25 -16.51 25.83 17.97
CA ALA A 25 -17.69 25.82 17.10
C ALA A 25 -18.77 26.82 17.49
N PHE A 26 -19.60 27.17 16.51
CA PHE A 26 -20.82 27.95 16.66
C PHE A 26 -22.05 27.11 16.29
N ASP A 27 -23.04 27.09 17.18
CA ASP A 27 -24.39 26.52 16.99
C ASP A 27 -25.42 27.64 16.77
N GLY A 28 -25.64 28.01 15.51
CA GLY A 28 -26.64 29.03 15.16
C GLY A 28 -28.09 28.58 15.21
N LEU A 29 -28.41 27.34 15.62
CA LEU A 29 -29.80 26.97 15.99
C LEU A 29 -30.13 27.44 17.41
N ASN A 30 -29.22 27.18 18.35
CA ASN A 30 -29.36 27.61 19.73
C ASN A 30 -28.84 29.04 19.97
N ALA A 31 -28.05 29.58 19.04
CA ALA A 31 -27.19 30.76 19.19
C ALA A 31 -26.23 30.59 20.37
N ARG A 32 -25.23 29.71 20.18
CA ARG A 32 -24.23 29.40 21.20
C ARG A 32 -22.85 29.14 20.62
N ARG A 33 -21.80 29.59 21.30
CA ARG A 33 -20.44 29.08 21.05
C ARG A 33 -20.21 27.82 21.88
N VAL A 34 -19.41 26.89 21.35
CA VAL A 34 -19.18 25.56 21.93
C VAL A 34 -17.69 25.26 21.90
N HIS A 35 -17.10 25.06 23.08
CA HIS A 35 -15.70 24.69 23.29
C HIS A 35 -15.55 23.98 24.64
N HIS A 36 -14.73 22.93 24.73
CA HIS A 36 -14.52 22.15 25.96
C HIS A 36 -15.83 21.73 26.68
N ASN A 37 -16.87 21.39 25.92
CA ASN A 37 -18.21 21.03 26.41
C ASN A 37 -18.95 22.15 27.17
N ILE A 38 -18.46 23.40 27.10
CA ILE A 38 -19.13 24.61 27.57
C ILE A 38 -20.00 25.17 26.42
N PHE A 39 -21.19 25.65 26.75
CA PHE A 39 -22.21 26.12 25.80
C PHE A 39 -22.67 27.54 26.14
N ASP A 40 -21.81 28.53 25.90
CA ASP A 40 -22.13 29.94 26.14
C ASP A 40 -23.18 30.45 25.14
N GLY A 41 -24.06 31.36 25.59
CA GLY A 41 -24.93 32.10 24.69
C GLY A 41 -24.12 32.98 23.73
N PHE A 42 -24.52 33.04 22.47
CA PHE A 42 -24.02 33.97 21.46
C PHE A 42 -25.25 34.67 20.84
N VAL A 43 -25.15 35.89 20.32
CA VAL A 43 -26.34 36.76 20.25
C VAL A 43 -27.35 36.37 19.15
N GLU A 44 -26.92 35.81 18.02
CA GLU A 44 -27.77 35.67 16.82
C GLU A 44 -28.03 34.23 16.36
N LYS A 45 -29.20 34.00 15.74
CA LYS A 45 -29.62 32.73 15.13
C LYS A 45 -29.65 32.85 13.62
N TRP A 46 -29.07 31.87 12.93
CA TRP A 46 -29.17 31.79 11.47
C TRP A 46 -30.54 31.27 11.01
N SER A 47 -30.89 31.61 9.79
CA SER A 47 -32.07 31.18 9.04
C SER A 47 -31.68 30.49 7.73
N LYS A 48 -32.68 29.98 7.01
CA LYS A 48 -32.47 29.28 5.74
C LYS A 48 -31.96 30.25 4.66
N ASN A 49 -30.84 29.89 4.04
CA ASN A 49 -30.10 30.62 2.98
C ASN A 49 -29.13 31.72 3.46
N ASP A 50 -29.01 31.93 4.78
CA ASP A 50 -27.97 32.80 5.33
C ASP A 50 -26.56 32.25 5.06
N VAL A 51 -25.57 33.14 5.11
CA VAL A 51 -24.15 32.81 4.96
C VAL A 51 -23.42 33.15 6.26
N VAL A 52 -22.69 32.18 6.79
CA VAL A 52 -21.85 32.32 7.97
C VAL A 52 -20.40 32.43 7.53
N GLY A 53 -19.73 33.53 7.88
CA GLY A 53 -18.28 33.63 7.84
C GLY A 53 -17.67 33.02 9.10
N CYS A 54 -16.61 32.23 8.94
CA CYS A 54 -15.80 31.71 10.03
C CYS A 54 -14.37 32.18 9.80
N MET A 55 -13.86 33.02 10.69
CA MET A 55 -12.55 33.67 10.56
C MET A 55 -11.65 33.21 11.69
N ILE A 56 -10.33 33.19 11.46
CA ILE A 56 -9.32 32.77 12.43
C ILE A 56 -8.05 33.58 12.20
N ASP A 57 -7.50 34.14 13.27
CA ASP A 57 -6.18 34.76 13.29
C ASP A 57 -5.25 33.94 14.19
N LEU A 58 -4.11 33.52 13.65
CA LEU A 58 -3.11 32.69 14.33
C LEU A 58 -1.97 33.52 14.96
N HIS A 59 -1.88 34.81 14.63
CA HIS A 59 -0.97 35.77 15.25
C HIS A 59 -1.59 36.34 16.53
N ASP A 60 -2.82 36.85 16.43
CA ASP A 60 -3.58 37.40 17.56
C ASP A 60 -4.33 36.31 18.36
N LYS A 61 -4.37 35.06 17.85
CA LYS A 61 -4.94 33.87 18.50
C LYS A 61 -6.43 34.03 18.82
N THR A 62 -7.21 34.39 17.80
CA THR A 62 -8.66 34.64 17.91
C THR A 62 -9.47 33.93 16.83
N ILE A 63 -10.74 33.65 17.12
CA ILE A 63 -11.76 33.23 16.16
C ILE A 63 -12.92 34.22 16.25
N SER A 64 -13.42 34.65 15.09
CA SER A 64 -14.61 35.49 14.97
C SER A 64 -15.57 34.89 13.93
N PHE A 65 -16.85 35.26 14.04
CA PHE A 65 -17.91 34.82 13.13
C PHE A 65 -18.63 36.03 12.54
N SER A 66 -19.10 35.91 11.30
CA SER A 66 -19.99 36.90 10.68
C SER A 66 -21.26 36.24 10.16
N LEU A 67 -22.39 36.96 10.24
CA LEU A 67 -23.67 36.53 9.68
C LEU A 67 -24.07 37.50 8.57
N ASN A 68 -24.22 36.99 7.35
CA ASN A 68 -24.55 37.76 6.16
C ASN A 68 -23.66 39.02 5.89
N GLY A 69 -22.42 39.01 6.42
CA GLY A 69 -21.44 40.08 6.25
C GLY A 69 -21.30 41.06 7.41
N GLU A 70 -22.12 40.93 8.46
CA GLU A 70 -22.00 41.69 9.71
C GLU A 70 -21.28 40.84 10.78
N LEU A 71 -20.37 41.42 11.56
CA LEU A 71 -19.63 40.71 12.61
C LEU A 71 -20.55 40.39 13.80
N MET A 72 -20.51 39.14 14.26
CA MET A 72 -21.36 38.65 15.34
C MET A 72 -20.73 38.96 16.69
N LEU A 73 -21.48 39.62 17.58
CA LEU A 73 -21.00 40.01 18.90
C LEU A 73 -21.36 38.99 19.99
N ASP A 74 -20.48 38.84 20.98
CA ASP A 74 -20.81 38.22 22.27
C ASP A 74 -21.75 39.14 23.08
N ASN A 75 -22.38 38.60 24.12
CA ASN A 75 -23.25 39.31 25.08
C ASN A 75 -22.57 40.51 25.78
N LEU A 76 -21.23 40.57 25.73
CA LEU A 76 -20.41 41.67 26.25
C LEU A 76 -20.10 42.76 25.20
N GLY A 77 -20.50 42.57 23.94
CA GLY A 77 -20.18 43.47 22.82
C GLY A 77 -18.83 43.22 22.15
N ASN A 78 -18.16 42.11 22.45
CA ASN A 78 -16.88 41.74 21.83
C ASN A 78 -17.09 41.08 20.45
N GLU A 79 -16.26 41.45 19.48
CA GLU A 79 -16.21 40.86 18.12
C GLU A 79 -15.46 39.51 18.08
N THR A 80 -14.63 39.24 19.09
CA THR A 80 -13.95 37.95 19.27
C THR A 80 -14.89 36.93 19.90
N ALA A 81 -15.14 35.82 19.20
CA ALA A 81 -15.98 34.73 19.69
C ALA A 81 -15.19 33.77 20.59
N PHE A 82 -13.92 33.54 20.26
CA PHE A 82 -12.93 32.85 21.10
C PHE A 82 -11.58 33.58 21.04
N ASP A 83 -10.85 33.57 22.15
CA ASP A 83 -9.51 34.15 22.31
C ASP A 83 -8.53 33.14 22.94
N GLY A 84 -7.24 33.48 22.92
CA GLY A 84 -6.20 32.70 23.62
C GLY A 84 -5.89 31.32 23.02
N LEU A 85 -6.20 31.08 21.74
CA LEU A 85 -6.01 29.79 21.07
C LEU A 85 -4.63 29.15 21.32
N ASP A 86 -4.61 27.88 21.70
CA ASP A 86 -3.40 27.05 21.60
C ASP A 86 -3.08 26.81 20.12
N VAL A 87 -1.82 26.97 19.72
CA VAL A 87 -1.40 26.79 18.32
C VAL A 87 -0.35 25.68 18.27
N ASP A 88 -0.73 24.54 17.71
CA ASP A 88 0.18 23.42 17.44
C ASP A 88 0.89 23.59 16.09
N ASP A 89 2.03 22.91 15.93
CA ASP A 89 2.86 22.91 14.70
C ASP A 89 2.12 22.50 13.40
N ILE A 90 0.99 21.80 13.53
CA ILE A 90 0.17 21.30 12.40
C ILE A 90 -1.01 22.26 12.09
N GLY A 91 -1.41 23.11 13.04
CA GLY A 91 -2.46 24.11 12.87
C GLY A 91 -3.91 23.58 12.83
N PHE A 92 -4.78 24.42 12.27
CA PHE A 92 -6.24 24.29 12.33
C PHE A 92 -6.85 23.90 10.98
N VAL A 93 -7.93 23.12 11.03
CA VAL A 93 -8.80 22.79 9.90
C VAL A 93 -10.23 23.30 10.13
N PRO A 94 -10.96 23.69 9.06
CA PRO A 94 -12.36 24.06 9.16
C PRO A 94 -13.24 22.81 9.30
N VAL A 95 -14.18 22.81 10.25
CA VAL A 95 -14.99 21.63 10.61
C VAL A 95 -16.49 21.94 10.65
N LEU A 96 -17.31 20.97 10.25
CA LEU A 96 -18.77 21.02 10.28
C LEU A 96 -19.35 19.74 10.90
N THR A 97 -20.15 19.88 11.96
CA THR A 97 -21.04 18.81 12.44
C THR A 97 -22.46 19.05 11.95
N SER A 98 -22.99 18.13 11.14
CA SER A 98 -24.37 18.19 10.60
C SER A 98 -25.22 17.05 11.16
N PHE A 99 -26.44 17.35 11.60
CA PHE A 99 -27.39 16.35 12.09
C PHE A 99 -28.30 15.84 10.96
N SER A 100 -29.08 14.78 11.23
CA SER A 100 -29.96 14.16 10.23
C SER A 100 -30.92 15.16 9.57
N GLY A 101 -31.10 15.04 8.25
CA GLY A 101 -31.95 15.91 7.44
C GLY A 101 -31.40 17.33 7.16
N GLN A 102 -30.35 17.77 7.86
CA GLN A 102 -29.74 19.09 7.65
C GLN A 102 -28.90 19.13 6.37
N LYS A 103 -28.85 20.28 5.67
CA LYS A 103 -28.14 20.47 4.40
C LYS A 103 -27.41 21.80 4.37
N ALA A 104 -26.10 21.77 4.12
CA ALA A 104 -25.24 22.94 3.98
C ALA A 104 -24.66 23.06 2.56
N ARG A 105 -24.21 24.25 2.18
CA ARG A 105 -23.27 24.46 1.08
C ARG A 105 -22.02 25.11 1.64
N LEU A 106 -20.93 24.36 1.69
CA LEU A 106 -19.63 24.89 2.09
C LEU A 106 -18.97 25.61 0.90
N ASN A 107 -18.21 26.66 1.17
CA ASN A 107 -17.40 27.36 0.19
C ASN A 107 -16.11 27.86 0.86
N PHE A 108 -14.97 27.48 0.30
CA PHE A 108 -13.63 27.79 0.84
C PHE A 108 -12.92 28.87 0.01
N GLY A 109 -13.58 29.44 -1.00
CA GLY A 109 -13.07 30.57 -1.78
C GLY A 109 -12.05 30.20 -2.85
N GLN A 110 -12.13 29.00 -3.43
CA GLN A 110 -11.30 28.61 -4.58
C GLN A 110 -11.55 29.52 -5.81
N ASP A 111 -12.77 30.03 -5.96
CA ASP A 111 -13.07 31.23 -6.73
C ASP A 111 -13.60 32.30 -5.78
N VAL A 112 -12.84 33.38 -5.61
CA VAL A 112 -13.16 34.50 -4.70
C VAL A 112 -14.49 35.16 -5.08
N ASN A 113 -14.86 35.17 -6.36
CA ASN A 113 -16.11 35.76 -6.85
C ASN A 113 -17.36 35.02 -6.35
N THR A 114 -17.21 33.79 -5.82
CA THR A 114 -18.32 33.02 -5.23
C THR A 114 -18.60 33.35 -3.75
N LEU A 115 -17.78 34.19 -3.11
CA LEU A 115 -17.91 34.59 -1.72
C LEU A 115 -18.74 35.87 -1.58
N LYS A 116 -20.05 35.74 -1.33
CA LYS A 116 -21.01 36.86 -1.31
C LYS A 116 -20.62 38.08 -0.46
N TYR A 117 -19.98 37.84 0.69
CA TYR A 117 -19.77 38.85 1.75
C TYR A 117 -18.28 39.04 2.10
N PHE A 118 -17.37 38.43 1.34
CA PHE A 118 -15.93 38.53 1.60
C PHE A 118 -15.41 39.97 1.45
N THR A 119 -15.99 40.76 0.55
CA THR A 119 -15.68 42.19 0.40
C THR A 119 -16.20 43.07 1.55
N SER A 120 -17.12 42.57 2.36
CA SER A 120 -17.68 43.29 3.51
C SER A 120 -16.79 43.15 4.76
N CYS A 121 -16.50 41.93 5.20
CA CYS A 121 -15.77 41.66 6.46
C CYS A 121 -14.42 40.94 6.29
N GLY A 122 -14.08 40.42 5.11
CA GLY A 122 -12.81 39.71 4.91
C GLY A 122 -11.71 40.61 4.35
N LEU A 123 -11.97 41.17 3.17
CA LEU A 123 -10.98 41.85 2.34
C LEU A 123 -10.44 43.15 2.94
N GLN A 124 -11.23 43.86 3.73
CA GLN A 124 -10.83 45.13 4.36
C GLN A 124 -9.99 44.91 5.63
N GLU A 125 -10.24 43.80 6.33
CA GLU A 125 -9.51 43.36 7.53
C GLU A 125 -8.22 42.59 7.17
N GLY A 126 -8.08 42.15 5.92
CA GLY A 126 -6.87 41.50 5.40
C GLY A 126 -6.93 39.97 5.35
N TYR A 127 -8.08 39.36 5.63
CA TYR A 127 -8.24 37.90 5.56
C TYR A 127 -8.08 37.36 4.14
N GLU A 128 -7.38 36.23 4.00
CA GLU A 128 -7.33 35.45 2.77
C GLU A 128 -8.32 34.28 2.78
N PRO A 129 -9.01 33.97 1.66
CA PRO A 129 -9.83 32.77 1.57
C PRO A 129 -9.01 31.48 1.69
N PHE A 130 -9.55 30.46 2.38
CA PHE A 130 -8.82 29.22 2.70
C PHE A 130 -8.23 28.50 1.47
N CYS A 131 -8.96 28.48 0.35
CA CYS A 131 -8.50 27.89 -0.92
C CYS A 131 -7.96 28.91 -1.95
N VAL A 132 -7.55 30.11 -1.52
CA VAL A 132 -6.82 31.03 -2.42
C VAL A 132 -5.54 30.37 -2.91
N ASN A 133 -5.18 30.58 -4.18
CA ASN A 133 -4.02 29.96 -4.83
C ASN A 133 -3.95 28.42 -4.69
N MET A 134 -5.11 27.74 -4.60
CA MET A 134 -5.22 26.28 -4.71
C MET A 134 -5.79 25.85 -6.07
N SER A 135 -5.03 25.01 -6.77
CA SER A 135 -5.36 24.46 -8.09
C SER A 135 -6.28 23.25 -8.02
N ARG A 136 -6.19 22.41 -6.98
CA ARG A 136 -7.01 21.22 -6.80
C ARG A 136 -8.22 21.54 -5.91
N SER A 137 -9.31 20.80 -6.11
CA SER A 137 -10.46 20.88 -5.21
C SER A 137 -10.10 20.32 -3.84
N LEU A 138 -10.55 21.00 -2.77
CA LEU A 138 -10.28 20.57 -1.40
C LEU A 138 -10.80 19.14 -1.15
N THR A 139 -9.94 18.29 -0.58
CA THR A 139 -10.34 16.94 -0.12
C THR A 139 -11.06 17.06 1.21
N PHE A 140 -12.19 16.37 1.35
CA PHE A 140 -12.96 16.30 2.59
C PHE A 140 -12.75 14.96 3.31
N TRP A 141 -12.92 14.99 4.62
CA TRP A 141 -12.99 13.82 5.48
C TRP A 141 -14.31 13.83 6.26
N TYR A 142 -14.79 12.67 6.66
CA TYR A 142 -16.04 12.49 7.41
C TYR A 142 -15.93 11.40 8.47
N SER A 143 -16.76 11.52 9.50
CA SER A 143 -16.96 10.51 10.53
C SER A 143 -17.73 9.31 9.97
N ASN A 144 -17.03 8.20 9.77
CA ASN A 144 -17.57 6.97 9.19
C ASN A 144 -18.05 6.00 10.27
N PHE A 145 -19.36 5.88 10.42
CA PHE A 145 -20.03 5.00 11.39
C PHE A 145 -20.10 3.52 10.94
N ILE A 146 -19.24 3.09 10.00
CA ILE A 146 -19.04 1.67 9.70
C ILE A 146 -17.98 1.16 10.68
N PRO A 147 -18.34 0.26 11.62
CA PRO A 147 -17.41 -0.14 12.67
C PRO A 147 -16.23 -0.93 12.09
N ARG A 148 -15.04 -0.70 12.67
CA ARG A 148 -13.75 -1.25 12.22
C ARG A 148 -12.90 -1.63 13.41
N PHE A 149 -12.22 -2.77 13.35
CA PHE A 149 -11.22 -3.13 14.36
C PHE A 149 -9.92 -2.34 14.17
N GLU A 150 -9.35 -1.83 15.27
CA GLU A 150 -8.03 -1.22 15.31
C GLU A 150 -7.22 -1.75 16.51
N THR A 151 -5.90 -1.86 16.35
CA THR A 151 -4.96 -2.19 17.42
C THR A 151 -5.09 -1.23 18.59
N ILE A 152 -5.26 -1.76 19.80
CA ILE A 152 -5.32 -0.96 21.02
C ILE A 152 -3.93 -0.34 21.25
N LYS A 153 -3.80 0.94 20.88
CA LYS A 153 -2.61 1.76 21.15
C LYS A 153 -2.50 2.02 22.66
N SER A 154 -1.27 2.19 23.15
CA SER A 154 -1.00 2.41 24.59
C SER A 154 -1.36 3.84 25.08
N SER A 155 -2.10 4.61 24.28
CA SER A 155 -2.58 5.95 24.63
C SER A 155 -3.51 5.93 25.84
N SER A 156 -3.70 7.09 26.45
CA SER A 156 -4.59 7.30 27.61
C SER A 156 -6.08 7.12 27.31
N SER A 157 -6.47 7.08 26.04
CA SER A 157 -7.86 7.03 25.56
C SER A 157 -8.49 5.63 25.51
N SER A 158 -7.73 4.54 25.65
CA SER A 158 -8.28 3.18 25.61
C SER A 158 -8.85 2.74 26.96
N SER A 159 -10.06 2.17 26.96
CA SER A 159 -10.74 1.59 28.13
C SER A 159 -9.95 0.47 28.82
N PHE A 160 -9.05 -0.17 28.07
CA PHE A 160 -8.28 -1.33 28.47
C PHE A 160 -6.79 -1.06 28.52
N GLU A 161 -6.13 -1.72 29.46
CA GLU A 161 -4.69 -1.89 29.55
C GLU A 161 -4.33 -3.35 29.22
N ILE A 162 -3.25 -3.53 28.46
CA ILE A 162 -2.82 -4.84 27.96
C ILE A 162 -1.42 -5.15 28.48
N THR A 163 -1.30 -6.22 29.26
CA THR A 163 0.00 -6.75 29.69
C THR A 163 0.33 -8.02 28.90
N ARG A 164 1.48 -8.04 28.23
CA ARG A 164 2.04 -9.25 27.61
C ARG A 164 2.94 -9.98 28.61
N VAL A 165 2.74 -11.29 28.76
CA VAL A 165 3.56 -12.15 29.64
C VAL A 165 4.17 -13.26 28.81
N GLY A 166 5.48 -13.44 28.90
CA GLY A 166 6.22 -14.50 28.21
C GLY A 166 5.92 -15.89 28.79
N ALA A 167 6.37 -16.92 28.09
CA ALA A 167 6.26 -18.30 28.58
C ALA A 167 7.02 -18.48 29.90
N SER A 168 6.43 -19.20 30.85
CA SER A 168 7.07 -19.65 32.08
C SER A 168 7.03 -21.18 32.15
N ARG A 169 7.70 -21.79 33.14
CA ARG A 169 7.66 -23.25 33.36
C ARG A 169 6.23 -23.77 33.55
N ASP A 170 5.42 -23.00 34.25
CA ASP A 170 4.09 -23.42 34.74
C ASP A 170 2.92 -22.74 34.01
N ASN A 171 3.21 -21.76 33.12
CA ASN A 171 2.19 -21.00 32.39
C ASN A 171 2.59 -20.78 30.92
N PRO A 172 1.68 -20.98 29.95
CA PRO A 172 1.92 -20.60 28.56
C PRO A 172 2.05 -19.08 28.42
N PRO A 173 2.65 -18.58 27.32
CA PRO A 173 2.66 -17.15 27.04
C PRO A 173 1.21 -16.62 26.89
N LEU A 174 0.96 -15.44 27.45
CA LEU A 174 -0.40 -14.91 27.56
C LEU A 174 -0.49 -13.39 27.39
N ILE A 175 -1.69 -12.94 27.03
CA ILE A 175 -2.06 -11.52 26.93
C ILE A 175 -3.15 -11.26 27.97
N LYS A 176 -2.80 -10.54 29.04
CA LYS A 176 -3.70 -10.18 30.15
C LYS A 176 -4.40 -8.85 29.85
N LEU A 177 -5.71 -8.83 30.08
CA LEU A 177 -6.58 -7.67 29.88
C LEU A 177 -7.05 -7.11 31.23
N GLN A 178 -6.80 -5.82 31.46
CA GLN A 178 -7.29 -5.08 32.62
C GLN A 178 -8.13 -3.89 32.17
N SER A 179 -9.27 -3.62 32.82
CA SER A 179 -10.07 -2.43 32.57
C SER A 179 -9.53 -1.23 33.37
N ARG A 180 -9.36 -0.09 32.68
CA ARG A 180 -9.04 1.21 33.28
C ARG A 180 -10.28 1.95 33.79
N LEU A 181 -11.44 1.71 33.16
CA LEU A 181 -12.72 2.33 33.54
C LEU A 181 -13.32 1.76 34.84
N PHE A 182 -12.83 0.61 35.33
CA PHE A 182 -13.31 -0.01 36.56
C PHE A 182 -13.12 0.91 37.78
N GLY A 183 -14.23 1.37 38.35
CA GLY A 183 -14.24 2.30 39.50
C GLY A 183 -14.36 3.78 39.14
N THR A 184 -14.45 4.12 37.85
CA THR A 184 -14.85 5.47 37.40
C THR A 184 -16.37 5.65 37.51
N LEU A 185 -16.85 6.88 37.30
CA LEU A 185 -18.29 7.20 37.19
C LEU A 185 -18.84 6.95 35.77
N GLU A 186 -18.00 6.54 34.83
CA GLU A 186 -18.40 6.33 33.44
C GLU A 186 -19.10 4.98 33.28
N LYS A 187 -20.14 4.94 32.45
CA LYS A 187 -20.84 3.69 32.15
C LYS A 187 -19.94 2.84 31.25
N VAL A 188 -19.47 1.72 31.78
CA VAL A 188 -18.78 0.70 30.99
C VAL A 188 -19.70 0.22 29.86
N GLU A 189 -19.21 0.29 28.62
CA GLU A 189 -19.91 -0.22 27.44
C GLU A 189 -19.51 -1.68 27.11
N PHE A 190 -20.23 -2.27 26.17
CA PHE A 190 -19.98 -3.63 25.70
C PHE A 190 -18.94 -3.59 24.56
N GLU A 191 -17.74 -4.14 24.80
CA GLU A 191 -16.62 -4.06 23.87
C GLU A 191 -16.39 -5.36 23.07
N PHE A 192 -15.93 -5.18 21.83
CA PHE A 192 -15.68 -6.26 20.88
C PHE A 192 -14.18 -6.35 20.62
N LEU A 193 -13.53 -7.45 21.04
CA LEU A 193 -12.09 -7.63 20.98
C LEU A 193 -11.72 -8.78 20.02
N ARG A 194 -10.68 -8.61 19.20
CA ARG A 194 -10.09 -9.69 18.39
C ARG A 194 -8.56 -9.67 18.40
N LEU A 195 -7.92 -10.82 18.15
CA LEU A 195 -6.49 -10.86 17.83
C LEU A 195 -6.25 -10.37 16.38
N SER A 196 -5.11 -9.74 16.13
CA SER A 196 -4.81 -9.01 14.90
C SER A 196 -4.48 -9.87 13.66
N LEU A 197 -4.34 -11.18 13.79
CA LEU A 197 -3.95 -12.08 12.69
C LEU A 197 -4.99 -13.21 12.51
N PRO A 198 -5.42 -13.51 11.28
CA PRO A 198 -6.38 -14.58 11.01
C PRO A 198 -5.73 -15.96 10.88
N VAL A 199 -6.50 -16.99 11.19
CA VAL A 199 -6.31 -18.35 10.71
C VAL A 199 -7.11 -18.52 9.41
N CYS A 200 -6.49 -19.06 8.36
CA CYS A 200 -7.16 -19.31 7.07
C CYS A 200 -7.60 -20.78 6.98
N CYS A 201 -8.88 -21.03 6.74
CA CYS A 201 -9.40 -22.34 6.34
C CYS A 201 -8.86 -22.75 4.95
N HIS A 202 -8.72 -24.06 4.70
CA HIS A 202 -8.34 -24.56 3.36
C HIS A 202 -9.42 -24.23 2.30
N ASP A 203 -9.02 -24.07 1.04
CA ASP A 203 -9.93 -23.77 -0.08
C ASP A 203 -10.89 -24.92 -0.43
N LYS A 204 -10.56 -26.14 0.01
CA LYS A 204 -11.41 -27.32 -0.07
C LYS A 204 -11.22 -28.14 1.20
N PHE A 205 -12.31 -28.47 1.87
CA PHE A 205 -12.24 -29.34 3.03
C PHE A 205 -12.04 -30.80 2.63
N THR A 206 -11.34 -31.52 3.50
CA THR A 206 -11.17 -32.97 3.46
C THR A 206 -12.05 -33.60 4.54
N PRO A 207 -12.82 -34.66 4.24
CA PRO A 207 -13.68 -35.29 5.25
C PRO A 207 -12.83 -35.88 6.39
N LYS A 208 -13.32 -35.72 7.62
CA LYS A 208 -12.60 -36.03 8.87
C LYS A 208 -12.07 -37.47 8.97
N GLN A 209 -12.77 -38.40 8.33
CA GLN A 209 -12.33 -39.80 8.16
C GLN A 209 -10.93 -39.88 7.51
N LEU A 210 -10.74 -39.21 6.37
CA LEU A 210 -9.49 -39.23 5.62
C LEU A 210 -8.36 -38.44 6.30
N THR A 211 -8.67 -37.43 7.11
CA THR A 211 -7.65 -36.72 7.89
C THR A 211 -7.15 -37.57 9.05
N LEU A 212 -8.04 -38.28 9.75
CA LEU A 212 -7.68 -39.24 10.79
C LEU A 212 -6.86 -40.42 10.24
N GLU A 213 -7.26 -41.01 9.12
CA GLU A 213 -6.54 -42.12 8.47
C GLU A 213 -5.11 -41.70 8.07
N ARG A 214 -4.92 -40.51 7.49
CA ARG A 214 -3.59 -39.97 7.17
C ARG A 214 -2.72 -39.76 8.41
N ARG A 215 -3.29 -39.27 9.52
CA ARG A 215 -2.56 -39.11 10.79
C ARG A 215 -2.16 -40.46 11.39
N GLN A 216 -3.02 -41.47 11.31
CA GLN A 216 -2.74 -42.83 11.79
C GLN A 216 -1.63 -43.50 10.96
N LEU A 217 -1.66 -43.35 9.64
CA LEU A 217 -0.59 -43.86 8.76
C LEU A 217 0.76 -43.17 9.05
N ALA A 218 0.78 -41.84 9.20
CA ALA A 218 2.00 -41.09 9.52
C ALA A 218 2.57 -41.43 10.92
N LEU A 219 1.71 -41.72 11.91
CA LEU A 219 2.13 -42.25 13.21
C LEU A 219 2.74 -43.66 13.07
N HIS A 220 2.09 -44.54 12.29
CA HIS A 220 2.53 -45.92 12.11
C HIS A 220 3.90 -46.00 11.41
N GLU A 221 4.09 -45.27 10.31
CA GLU A 221 5.38 -45.14 9.59
C GLU A 221 6.48 -44.59 10.51
N TYR A 222 6.14 -43.63 11.37
CA TYR A 222 7.09 -43.12 12.36
C TYR A 222 7.49 -44.17 13.40
N ILE A 223 6.52 -44.88 13.99
CA ILE A 223 6.76 -45.94 14.98
C ILE A 223 7.64 -47.04 14.36
N GLU A 224 7.31 -47.53 13.16
CA GLU A 224 8.14 -48.50 12.43
C GLU A 224 9.57 -47.97 12.25
N SER A 225 9.73 -46.71 11.82
CA SER A 225 11.05 -46.10 11.68
C SER A 225 11.83 -46.02 12.99
N GLN A 226 11.17 -46.00 14.16
CA GLN A 226 11.84 -46.01 15.47
C GLN A 226 12.13 -47.43 15.96
N GLU A 227 11.28 -48.40 15.63
CA GLU A 227 11.52 -49.81 15.89
C GLU A 227 12.67 -50.38 15.03
N GLU A 228 12.80 -49.96 13.77
CA GLU A 228 13.98 -50.23 12.96
C GLU A 228 15.25 -49.69 13.62
N LYS A 229 15.27 -48.40 14.00
CA LYS A 229 16.43 -47.77 14.67
C LYS A 229 16.80 -48.46 15.98
N ARG A 230 15.82 -48.93 16.76
CA ARG A 230 16.03 -49.73 17.98
C ARG A 230 16.59 -51.12 17.67
N THR A 231 16.08 -51.78 16.63
CA THR A 231 16.54 -53.10 16.18
C THR A 231 17.98 -53.06 15.68
N PHE A 232 18.38 -52.00 14.98
CA PHE A 232 19.77 -51.77 14.57
C PHE A 232 20.72 -51.34 15.71
N GLN A 233 20.21 -50.97 16.91
CA GLN A 233 21.04 -50.64 18.06
C GLN A 233 21.43 -51.86 18.93
N PHE A 234 20.73 -52.99 18.83
CA PHE A 234 21.00 -54.18 19.65
C PHE A 234 21.07 -55.48 18.81
N PRO A 235 22.27 -55.93 18.41
CA PRO A 235 22.43 -57.21 17.73
C PRO A 235 22.15 -58.39 18.70
N PRO A 236 21.45 -59.45 18.25
CA PRO A 236 21.11 -60.58 19.11
C PRO A 236 22.34 -61.44 19.43
N THR A 237 22.87 -61.31 20.65
CA THR A 237 23.93 -62.17 21.18
C THR A 237 23.36 -63.51 21.64
N SER A 238 23.87 -64.62 21.11
CA SER A 238 23.43 -65.98 21.44
C SER A 238 24.34 -66.64 22.49
N LEU A 239 23.82 -67.61 23.25
CA LEU A 239 24.38 -68.97 23.49
C LEU A 239 23.71 -69.70 24.68
N THR A 240 23.38 -71.00 24.45
CA THR A 240 23.31 -72.15 25.40
C THR A 240 22.61 -72.03 26.78
N GLY A 241 21.74 -72.96 27.22
CA GLY A 241 21.10 -74.12 26.55
C GLY A 241 20.98 -75.38 27.44
N VAL A 242 19.77 -75.98 27.51
CA VAL A 242 19.50 -77.30 28.14
C VAL A 242 18.47 -78.09 27.29
N ARG A 243 18.50 -79.43 27.37
CA ARG A 243 17.74 -80.46 26.59
C ARG A 243 16.59 -81.08 27.43
N PRO A 244 15.82 -82.14 27.01
CA PRO A 244 15.43 -82.64 25.66
C PRO A 244 13.95 -83.15 25.52
N LYS A 245 13.45 -83.43 24.28
CA LYS A 245 12.85 -84.73 23.77
C LYS A 245 11.70 -84.61 22.74
N SER A 246 11.75 -85.48 21.71
CA SER A 246 10.64 -86.08 20.89
C SER A 246 9.69 -85.17 20.09
N LEU A 247 9.08 -85.57 18.96
CA LEU A 247 9.10 -86.82 18.14
C LEU A 247 8.75 -86.51 16.66
N LEU A 248 9.11 -87.40 15.72
CA LEU A 248 8.65 -87.45 14.30
C LEU A 248 7.35 -88.29 14.19
N PRO A 249 6.47 -88.19 13.15
CA PRO A 249 6.74 -88.22 11.69
C PRO A 249 5.98 -87.13 10.86
N GLY A 250 5.92 -87.07 9.52
CA GLY A 250 6.59 -87.79 8.42
C GLY A 250 5.65 -88.22 7.26
N ALA A 251 6.10 -88.13 5.98
CA ALA A 251 5.45 -88.55 4.71
C ALA A 251 4.18 -87.77 4.26
N THR A 252 3.71 -87.77 2.98
CA THR A 252 4.27 -87.77 1.59
C THR A 252 3.22 -87.08 0.65
N ASP A 253 3.54 -86.59 -0.55
CA ASP A 253 3.35 -87.18 -1.91
C ASP A 253 3.68 -86.03 -2.93
N THR A 254 4.32 -86.12 -4.12
CA THR A 254 4.15 -86.91 -5.38
C THR A 254 2.86 -86.58 -6.18
N LEU A 255 2.80 -86.42 -7.52
CA LEU A 255 3.71 -86.75 -8.67
C LEU A 255 3.73 -85.66 -9.79
N ASP A 256 4.80 -85.67 -10.61
CA ASP A 256 4.94 -85.58 -12.10
C ASP A 256 3.98 -84.71 -12.97
N SER A 257 4.47 -83.77 -13.80
CA SER A 257 5.16 -83.88 -15.13
C SER A 257 4.21 -84.08 -16.33
N HIS A 258 4.37 -83.46 -17.51
CA HIS A 258 5.35 -82.50 -18.05
C HIS A 258 4.64 -81.15 -18.45
N THR A 259 5.03 -80.21 -19.34
CA THR A 259 6.01 -80.15 -20.46
C THR A 259 6.40 -78.68 -20.82
N THR A 260 7.33 -78.53 -21.76
CA THR A 260 7.86 -77.31 -22.43
C THR A 260 6.78 -76.40 -23.08
N ASN A 261 6.92 -75.07 -23.25
CA ASN A 261 8.12 -74.28 -23.67
C ASN A 261 7.91 -72.74 -23.50
N GLN A 262 9.01 -71.94 -23.59
CA GLN A 262 9.10 -70.46 -23.77
C GLN A 262 8.60 -69.57 -22.58
N THR A 263 9.45 -68.88 -21.79
CA THR A 263 10.28 -67.64 -22.03
C THR A 263 9.44 -66.36 -22.14
N ASP A 264 9.64 -65.27 -21.37
CA ASP A 264 10.76 -64.86 -20.49
C ASP A 264 10.32 -64.10 -19.21
N THR A 265 11.15 -64.13 -18.14
CA THR A 265 11.33 -62.96 -17.24
C THR A 265 12.57 -63.03 -16.34
N ASN A 266 13.37 -61.96 -16.36
CA ASN A 266 14.22 -61.37 -15.31
C ASN A 266 15.32 -62.16 -14.53
N SER A 267 16.47 -61.46 -14.46
CA SER A 267 17.41 -61.30 -13.33
C SER A 267 18.63 -62.22 -13.20
N ASN A 268 19.81 -61.57 -13.18
CA ASN A 268 20.95 -61.80 -12.28
C ASN A 268 21.82 -60.51 -12.35
N PHE A 269 22.08 -59.81 -11.25
CA PHE A 269 23.10 -60.07 -10.21
C PHE A 269 24.55 -59.83 -10.66
N LEU A 270 25.22 -58.87 -10.00
CA LEU A 270 26.66 -58.87 -9.69
C LEU A 270 26.96 -57.82 -8.59
N SER A 271 28.05 -58.05 -7.87
CA SER A 271 28.56 -57.25 -6.72
C SER A 271 30.10 -57.26 -6.77
N PRO A 272 30.84 -56.73 -5.77
CA PRO A 272 30.92 -55.35 -5.27
C PRO A 272 32.37 -54.78 -5.39
N ASP A 273 32.64 -53.52 -4.93
CA ASP A 273 33.74 -53.18 -3.97
C ASP A 273 34.23 -51.70 -3.95
N SER A 274 34.71 -51.27 -2.76
CA SER A 274 35.69 -50.19 -2.48
C SER A 274 35.44 -48.69 -2.79
N ILE A 275 34.87 -47.95 -1.82
CA ILE A 275 35.55 -46.96 -0.90
C ILE A 275 36.87 -46.31 -1.41
N PRO A 276 37.18 -44.98 -1.26
CA PRO A 276 36.77 -44.03 -0.18
C PRO A 276 36.44 -42.54 -0.53
N ASN A 277 35.91 -41.83 0.49
CA ASN A 277 36.07 -40.39 0.87
C ASN A 277 36.12 -39.25 -0.18
N LYS A 278 35.21 -38.26 -0.02
CA LYS A 278 35.45 -36.83 -0.34
C LYS A 278 34.84 -35.89 0.71
N THR A 279 35.55 -34.81 1.01
CA THR A 279 35.12 -33.74 1.92
C THR A 279 34.46 -32.56 1.20
N ILE A 280 33.40 -32.02 1.83
CA ILE A 280 32.97 -30.61 1.86
C ILE A 280 32.97 -29.84 0.51
N ARG A 281 31.77 -29.61 -0.03
CA ARG A 281 31.37 -28.32 -0.63
C ARG A 281 29.89 -28.05 -0.36
N ASN A 282 29.56 -26.86 0.13
CA ASN A 282 28.19 -26.32 0.02
C ASN A 282 27.89 -26.01 -1.46
N PRO A 283 26.62 -26.04 -1.88
CA PRO A 283 26.02 -24.75 -2.24
C PRO A 283 24.55 -24.58 -1.83
N THR A 284 24.09 -23.34 -1.98
CA THR A 284 22.72 -22.85 -1.77
C THR A 284 21.73 -23.23 -2.89
N ASN A 285 20.43 -23.14 -2.57
CA ASN A 285 19.30 -22.86 -3.48
C ASN A 285 19.00 -23.87 -4.61
N LEU A 286 17.93 -24.64 -4.43
CA LEU A 286 17.17 -25.24 -5.53
C LEU A 286 15.69 -24.80 -5.44
N LEU A 287 15.26 -23.95 -6.37
CA LEU A 287 13.82 -23.75 -6.63
C LEU A 287 13.28 -25.00 -7.32
N VAL A 288 12.26 -25.63 -6.73
CA VAL A 288 11.53 -26.73 -7.38
C VAL A 288 10.74 -26.18 -8.56
N LYS A 289 11.10 -26.61 -9.77
CA LYS A 289 10.28 -26.39 -10.98
C LYS A 289 9.21 -27.48 -11.04
N PHE A 290 7.95 -27.13 -10.76
CA PHE A 290 6.83 -27.94 -11.26
C PHE A 290 6.80 -27.87 -12.78
N ARG A 291 6.54 -29.01 -13.42
CA ARG A 291 6.60 -29.20 -14.88
C ARG A 291 5.43 -30.07 -15.32
N ASP A 292 4.35 -29.44 -15.74
CA ASP A 292 3.22 -30.17 -16.32
C ASP A 292 3.59 -30.78 -17.68
N GLN A 293 3.32 -32.07 -17.83
CA GLN A 293 3.30 -32.76 -19.12
C GLN A 293 1.94 -33.42 -19.32
N ALA A 294 0.99 -32.66 -19.88
CA ALA A 294 -0.29 -33.21 -20.33
C ALA A 294 -0.09 -34.00 -21.65
N THR A 295 -0.19 -35.33 -21.60
CA THR A 295 -0.18 -36.20 -22.79
C THR A 295 -1.60 -36.60 -23.20
N SER A 296 -1.90 -36.42 -24.49
CA SER A 296 -3.25 -36.59 -25.05
C SER A 296 -3.69 -38.05 -25.17
N LYS A 297 -4.95 -38.33 -24.80
CA LYS A 297 -5.79 -39.36 -25.45
C LYS A 297 -7.24 -38.83 -25.64
N LYS A 298 -7.84 -39.20 -26.77
CA LYS A 298 -9.27 -39.02 -27.13
C LYS A 298 -10.11 -40.11 -26.41
N GLN A 299 -11.44 -40.11 -26.27
CA GLN A 299 -12.61 -39.42 -26.89
C GLN A 299 -13.85 -39.77 -25.97
N PRO A 300 -15.13 -39.55 -26.36
CA PRO A 300 -15.86 -38.36 -26.83
C PRO A 300 -16.78 -37.74 -25.73
N SER A 301 -17.55 -36.69 -26.04
CA SER A 301 -18.65 -36.16 -25.20
C SER A 301 -19.90 -35.79 -26.03
N PRO A 302 -21.12 -35.82 -25.46
CA PRO A 302 -22.38 -35.57 -26.17
C PRO A 302 -22.74 -34.08 -26.33
N SER A 303 -23.75 -33.80 -27.15
CA SER A 303 -24.20 -32.44 -27.55
C SER A 303 -25.46 -31.96 -26.81
N PRO A 304 -25.56 -30.65 -26.45
CA PRO A 304 -26.82 -29.97 -26.15
C PRO A 304 -27.58 -29.56 -27.45
N PRO A 305 -28.87 -29.19 -27.37
CA PRO A 305 -29.77 -29.11 -28.53
C PRO A 305 -29.73 -27.78 -29.32
N SER A 306 -30.40 -27.78 -30.47
CA SER A 306 -30.41 -26.72 -31.49
C SER A 306 -31.63 -25.79 -31.44
N SER A 307 -31.45 -24.58 -31.97
CA SER A 307 -32.51 -23.75 -32.55
C SER A 307 -32.10 -23.31 -33.98
N PRO A 308 -33.04 -23.07 -34.91
CA PRO A 308 -32.80 -23.24 -36.35
C PRO A 308 -32.24 -22.02 -37.08
N ILE A 309 -31.57 -22.31 -38.20
CA ILE A 309 -31.09 -21.34 -39.21
C ILE A 309 -31.92 -21.48 -40.48
N LEU A 310 -32.33 -20.36 -41.09
CA LEU A 310 -32.42 -20.10 -42.55
C LEU A 310 -32.83 -18.60 -42.71
N ASN A 311 -32.49 -17.87 -43.77
CA ASN A 311 -31.85 -18.21 -45.05
C ASN A 311 -31.00 -17.00 -45.53
N GLY A 312 -30.03 -17.19 -46.42
CA GLY A 312 -29.10 -16.11 -46.83
C GLY A 312 -28.84 -16.02 -48.34
N LYS A 313 -27.95 -15.09 -48.75
CA LYS A 313 -27.17 -15.05 -50.02
C LYS A 313 -26.16 -13.88 -49.94
N LEU A 314 -24.85 -14.15 -50.06
CA LEU A 314 -24.02 -14.11 -51.28
C LEU A 314 -23.79 -12.71 -51.88
N GLN A 315 -22.51 -12.26 -51.86
CA GLN A 315 -21.68 -11.83 -53.01
C GLN A 315 -22.20 -10.71 -53.96
N THR A 316 -21.40 -9.77 -54.50
CA THR A 316 -19.92 -9.63 -54.60
C THR A 316 -19.50 -8.22 -55.07
N HIS A 317 -18.20 -7.91 -54.93
CA HIS A 317 -17.35 -7.09 -55.84
C HIS A 317 -17.55 -5.56 -56.05
N LEU A 318 -16.39 -4.87 -55.91
CA LEU A 318 -15.78 -3.87 -56.80
C LEU A 318 -16.19 -2.37 -56.81
N ALA A 319 -15.14 -1.57 -56.54
CA ALA A 319 -14.66 -0.41 -57.30
C ALA A 319 -15.24 1.02 -57.09
N ASN A 320 -14.30 1.91 -56.74
CA ASN A 320 -14.06 3.28 -57.25
C ASN A 320 -15.20 4.33 -57.31
N GLY A 321 -14.86 5.54 -56.83
CA GLY A 321 -15.03 6.74 -57.68
C GLY A 321 -15.76 7.95 -57.09
N THR A 322 -15.02 8.81 -56.38
CA THR A 322 -14.95 10.29 -56.57
C THR A 322 -16.19 11.15 -56.86
N THR A 323 -16.21 12.36 -56.25
CA THR A 323 -16.87 13.62 -56.70
C THR A 323 -18.41 13.65 -56.77
N LEU A 324 -19.13 14.79 -56.67
CA LEU A 324 -18.91 16.11 -56.04
C LEU A 324 -20.30 16.79 -55.89
N ASN A 325 -20.34 17.94 -55.21
CA ASN A 325 -21.52 18.78 -54.92
C ASN A 325 -22.45 19.12 -56.12
N GLU A 326 -23.76 19.22 -55.82
CA GLU A 326 -24.70 20.27 -56.27
C GLU A 326 -25.81 20.36 -55.19
N SER A 327 -26.29 21.49 -54.63
CA SER A 327 -26.37 22.93 -55.01
C SER A 327 -27.44 23.24 -56.06
N ASN A 328 -28.33 24.25 -55.98
CA ASN A 328 -28.52 25.41 -55.07
C ASN A 328 -30.01 25.49 -54.59
N ASP A 329 -30.53 26.45 -53.81
CA ASP A 329 -30.60 27.93 -53.89
C ASP A 329 -31.26 28.45 -52.58
N ARG A 330 -31.31 29.73 -52.14
CA ARG A 330 -30.99 31.10 -52.60
C ARG A 330 -30.44 31.90 -51.38
N LEU A 331 -29.66 33.00 -51.41
CA LEU A 331 -29.54 34.22 -52.25
C LEU A 331 -30.61 35.31 -51.99
N ASN A 332 -30.29 36.59 -51.69
CA ASN A 332 -29.00 37.25 -51.38
C ASN A 332 -29.18 38.71 -50.84
N LYS A 333 -28.09 39.33 -50.33
CA LYS A 333 -27.82 40.80 -50.14
C LYS A 333 -28.53 41.52 -48.94
N THR A 334 -28.00 42.62 -48.35
CA THR A 334 -26.98 43.63 -48.80
C THR A 334 -26.17 44.28 -47.64
N ASN A 335 -24.89 44.62 -47.89
CA ASN A 335 -24.03 45.73 -47.35
C ASN A 335 -23.74 45.84 -45.81
N ALA A 336 -22.53 46.04 -45.25
CA ALA A 336 -21.31 46.85 -45.55
C ALA A 336 -21.37 48.33 -45.04
N LYS A 337 -20.34 48.99 -44.45
CA LYS A 337 -18.99 48.63 -43.89
C LYS A 337 -18.40 49.84 -43.07
N THR A 338 -17.20 49.69 -42.47
CA THR A 338 -16.18 50.72 -42.04
C THR A 338 -16.35 51.63 -40.78
N SER A 339 -15.37 51.50 -39.85
CA SER A 339 -14.51 52.56 -39.21
C SER A 339 -14.81 53.26 -37.85
N THR A 340 -13.96 52.93 -36.85
CA THR A 340 -13.15 53.82 -35.94
C THR A 340 -13.70 54.58 -34.70
N SER A 341 -12.79 54.71 -33.71
CA SER A 341 -12.75 55.60 -32.50
C SER A 341 -13.49 55.05 -31.24
N LYS A 342 -12.84 54.82 -30.08
CA LYS A 342 -12.25 55.70 -29.01
C LYS A 342 -13.33 56.43 -28.15
N ILE A 343 -13.22 56.66 -26.84
CA ILE A 343 -12.30 56.31 -25.71
C ILE A 343 -13.06 56.63 -24.39
N ASN A 344 -12.85 55.91 -23.28
CA ASN A 344 -12.62 56.54 -21.95
C ASN A 344 -12.24 55.56 -20.82
N THR A 345 -11.69 56.12 -19.74
CA THR A 345 -10.94 55.43 -18.67
C THR A 345 -11.60 55.53 -17.29
N PHE A 346 -11.39 54.53 -16.43
CA PHE A 346 -11.28 54.74 -14.97
C PHE A 346 -10.28 53.73 -14.36
N PHE A 347 -9.72 54.05 -13.20
CA PHE A 347 -8.66 53.28 -12.50
C PHE A 347 -7.32 53.07 -13.24
N GLN A 348 -6.65 54.17 -13.56
CA GLN A 348 -5.21 54.28 -13.26
C GLN A 348 -5.02 55.15 -12.02
N ARG A 349 -4.46 54.58 -10.94
CA ARG A 349 -3.85 55.34 -9.83
C ARG A 349 -2.92 54.42 -9.01
N PHE A 350 -1.75 54.95 -8.65
CA PHE A 350 -0.64 54.38 -7.84
C PHE A 350 0.63 53.89 -8.57
N ALA A 351 1.11 54.68 -9.53
CA ALA A 351 2.50 54.78 -9.99
C ALA A 351 2.61 56.04 -10.89
N LYS A 352 3.59 56.96 -10.82
CA LYS A 352 4.71 57.23 -9.88
C LYS A 352 4.93 58.76 -9.84
N GLU A 353 5.28 59.30 -8.68
CA GLU A 353 6.12 60.52 -8.55
C GLU A 353 7.08 60.28 -7.36
N SER A 354 8.34 60.71 -7.36
CA SER A 354 9.12 61.44 -8.36
C SER A 354 10.61 60.98 -8.36
N GLN A 355 11.39 61.42 -9.34
CA GLN A 355 12.86 61.39 -9.29
C GLN A 355 13.37 62.82 -9.00
N GLN A 356 14.43 62.99 -8.20
CA GLN A 356 15.67 63.68 -8.62
C GLN A 356 16.77 63.77 -7.52
N THR A 357 17.98 63.37 -7.93
CA THR A 357 19.33 63.93 -7.61
C THR A 357 19.94 64.02 -6.19
N SER A 358 21.29 63.86 -6.22
CA SER A 358 22.34 64.50 -5.40
C SER A 358 22.58 64.10 -3.92
N ASP A 359 23.63 63.29 -3.78
CA ASP A 359 24.89 63.62 -3.07
C ASP A 359 25.15 63.38 -1.56
N THR A 360 26.45 63.12 -1.32
CA THR A 360 27.24 63.23 -0.06
C THR A 360 27.00 62.28 1.13
N ASN A 361 27.93 61.32 1.25
CA ASN A 361 28.94 61.22 2.33
C ASN A 361 28.57 61.18 3.84
N LEU A 362 29.46 60.48 4.59
CA LEU A 362 29.73 60.54 6.05
C LEU A 362 28.92 59.65 7.03
N LYS A 363 29.59 58.54 7.40
CA LYS A 363 29.94 58.13 8.78
C LYS A 363 29.00 58.51 9.96
N ASN A 364 28.54 57.47 10.67
CA ASN A 364 28.73 57.25 12.13
C ASN A 364 29.24 58.44 12.97
N PRO A 365 28.70 58.71 14.20
CA PRO A 365 28.60 57.64 15.21
C PRO A 365 27.56 57.77 16.38
N LYS A 366 27.37 56.65 17.11
CA LYS A 366 27.33 56.50 18.59
C LYS A 366 26.40 57.37 19.49
N ARG A 367 25.69 56.64 20.38
CA ARG A 367 25.55 56.89 21.86
C ARG A 367 24.62 58.05 22.31
N ASN A 368 24.11 58.13 23.55
CA ASN A 368 24.34 57.34 24.80
C ASN A 368 23.19 57.44 25.84
N VAL A 369 22.92 56.36 26.59
CA VAL A 369 22.89 56.26 28.09
C VAL A 369 22.04 57.26 28.93
N LYS A 370 21.20 56.82 29.88
CA LYS A 370 21.54 56.53 31.32
C LYS A 370 20.42 55.70 32.02
N LEU A 371 20.72 54.61 32.75
CA LEU A 371 20.83 54.45 34.24
C LEU A 371 19.55 54.79 35.04
N SER A 372 19.18 54.18 36.19
CA SER A 372 19.71 53.11 37.09
C SER A 372 18.59 52.82 38.14
N GLY A 373 18.49 51.71 38.90
CA GLY A 373 19.28 50.48 39.12
C GLY A 373 18.92 49.84 40.48
N ASN A 374 19.71 48.88 40.98
CA ASN A 374 19.54 48.13 42.26
C ASN A 374 18.34 47.13 42.26
N SER A 375 18.29 46.00 42.99
CA SER A 375 19.25 45.17 43.76
C SER A 375 18.47 43.96 44.35
N THR A 376 18.95 42.74 44.69
CA THR A 376 20.19 41.90 44.55
C THR A 376 19.82 40.50 45.16
N THR A 377 20.55 39.37 45.13
CA THR A 377 21.92 38.96 44.71
C THR A 377 21.99 37.42 44.55
N SER A 378 22.88 36.90 43.68
CA SER A 378 23.79 35.74 43.92
C SER A 378 23.27 34.28 44.06
N THR A 379 23.94 33.21 43.59
CA THR A 379 25.15 33.09 42.73
C THR A 379 25.39 31.67 42.16
N SER A 380 25.88 31.62 40.91
CA SER A 380 27.07 30.86 40.41
C SER A 380 27.10 29.31 40.35
N THR A 381 27.87 28.61 39.47
CA THR A 381 28.68 28.85 38.22
C THR A 381 29.15 27.44 37.72
N ASN A 382 29.72 27.11 36.54
CA ASN A 382 30.13 27.72 35.25
C ASN A 382 30.17 26.55 34.21
N LEU A 383 30.18 26.63 32.86
CA LEU A 383 30.45 27.63 31.80
C LEU A 383 31.93 27.91 31.40
N GLN A 384 32.12 28.17 30.09
CA GLN A 384 33.30 28.71 29.36
C GLN A 384 34.44 27.74 28.94
N ILE A 385 35.11 27.84 27.77
CA ILE A 385 34.82 28.51 26.45
C ILE A 385 35.72 27.89 25.31
N GLN A 386 35.43 28.22 24.04
CA GLN A 386 36.16 27.93 22.75
C GLN A 386 37.61 28.53 22.68
N PRO A 387 38.52 28.34 21.66
CA PRO A 387 38.25 28.20 20.20
C PRO A 387 39.26 27.49 19.21
N GLN A 388 38.83 27.42 17.94
CA GLN A 388 39.57 27.54 16.64
C GLN A 388 40.79 26.66 16.20
N SER A 389 40.56 25.93 15.09
CA SER A 389 41.24 26.05 13.77
C SER A 389 42.33 25.05 13.27
N VAL A 390 42.46 25.02 11.93
CA VAL A 390 43.47 24.42 11.01
C VAL A 390 43.32 22.93 10.63
N LEU A 391 43.43 22.69 9.32
CA LEU A 391 43.30 21.41 8.61
C LEU A 391 44.55 20.52 8.68
N LYS A 392 44.36 19.20 8.80
CA LYS A 392 45.27 18.17 8.25
C LYS A 392 44.47 16.98 7.71
N VAL A 393 44.92 16.43 6.59
CA VAL A 393 44.33 15.27 5.90
C VAL A 393 44.76 13.96 6.58
N PRO A 394 43.84 13.02 6.84
CA PRO A 394 44.17 11.60 7.00
C PRO A 394 43.98 10.84 5.68
N THR A 395 44.98 10.06 5.29
CA THR A 395 44.96 9.21 4.09
C THR A 395 44.06 7.98 4.27
N ILE A 396 43.60 7.41 3.15
CA ILE A 396 42.94 6.10 3.06
C ILE A 396 43.64 5.04 3.92
N ASN A 397 42.88 4.30 4.72
CA ASN A 397 43.18 2.93 5.12
C ASN A 397 41.86 2.18 5.35
N ALA A 398 41.79 0.92 4.90
CA ALA A 398 40.57 0.12 4.95
C ALA A 398 40.39 -0.57 6.33
N PRO A 399 39.16 -0.69 6.85
CA PRO A 399 38.87 -1.53 8.01
C PRO A 399 38.86 -3.01 7.57
N THR A 400 40.00 -3.68 7.66
CA THR A 400 40.07 -5.14 7.44
C THR A 400 39.32 -5.90 8.53
N THR A 401 38.51 -6.86 8.11
CA THR A 401 37.94 -7.89 8.99
C THR A 401 39.03 -8.64 9.75
N THR A 402 38.89 -8.79 11.07
CA THR A 402 39.60 -9.83 11.82
C THR A 402 38.71 -10.35 12.95
N SER A 403 38.33 -11.62 12.85
CA SER A 403 37.74 -12.38 13.95
C SER A 403 38.84 -12.86 14.89
N SER A 404 38.58 -12.89 16.20
CA SER A 404 39.45 -13.56 17.17
C SER A 404 38.62 -14.23 18.27
N SER A 405 38.53 -15.55 18.18
CA SER A 405 37.92 -16.42 19.19
C SER A 405 38.98 -17.26 19.89
N ALA A 406 38.93 -17.33 21.22
CA ALA A 406 39.56 -18.35 22.05
C ALA A 406 38.76 -18.43 23.36
N LEU A 407 38.11 -19.54 23.75
CA LEU A 407 38.62 -20.88 24.09
C LEU A 407 39.56 -20.95 25.30
N THR A 408 38.99 -21.29 26.45
CA THR A 408 39.46 -22.37 27.36
C THR A 408 38.24 -22.89 28.15
N SER A 409 38.09 -24.13 28.60
CA SER A 409 38.39 -25.48 28.09
C SER A 409 38.29 -26.46 29.29
N ALA A 410 37.16 -27.12 29.48
CA ALA A 410 36.98 -28.23 30.43
C ALA A 410 36.05 -29.27 29.79
N LYS A 411 36.59 -30.23 29.03
CA LYS A 411 37.10 -31.55 29.47
C LYS A 411 36.04 -32.49 30.07
N ARG A 412 35.85 -33.63 29.40
CA ARG A 412 35.21 -34.84 29.95
C ARG A 412 36.09 -35.45 31.05
N SER A 413 35.45 -35.86 32.14
CA SER A 413 35.90 -36.92 33.05
C SER A 413 34.65 -37.41 33.80
N SER A 414 34.09 -38.56 33.45
CA SER A 414 34.44 -39.90 33.97
C SER A 414 33.44 -40.34 35.05
N SER A 415 32.76 -41.45 34.82
CA SER A 415 31.85 -42.06 35.80
C SER A 415 32.61 -42.56 37.03
N THR A 416 32.18 -42.15 38.22
CA THR A 416 32.59 -42.78 39.49
C THR A 416 31.41 -42.75 40.45
N ILE A 417 31.21 -43.84 41.19
CA ILE A 417 29.95 -44.14 41.88
C ILE A 417 29.81 -43.30 43.17
N GLY A 418 28.87 -42.37 43.16
CA GLY A 418 28.44 -41.60 44.33
C GLY A 418 27.14 -42.18 44.92
N ARG A 419 27.25 -42.93 46.02
CA ARG A 419 26.13 -43.65 46.66
C ARG A 419 25.12 -42.66 47.26
N LYS A 420 23.93 -42.52 46.66
CA LYS A 420 22.74 -41.96 47.33
C LYS A 420 21.86 -43.09 47.87
N SER A 421 21.15 -42.80 48.96
CA SER A 421 20.26 -43.73 49.66
C SER A 421 18.99 -44.03 48.85
N ILE A 422 18.53 -45.28 48.92
CA ILE A 422 17.19 -45.69 48.48
C ILE A 422 16.14 -44.95 49.32
N GLY A 423 15.09 -44.46 48.67
CA GLY A 423 13.97 -43.72 49.27
C GLY A 423 12.97 -43.37 48.18
N ASP A 424 11.78 -43.97 48.26
CA ASP A 424 10.86 -44.22 47.15
C ASP A 424 10.28 -42.96 46.48
N THR A 425 10.52 -42.77 45.17
CA THR A 425 9.80 -41.81 44.30
C THR A 425 9.77 -42.27 42.82
N ASP A 426 9.16 -43.41 42.52
CA ASP A 426 9.07 -43.95 41.13
C ASP A 426 8.09 -43.19 40.20
N GLY A 427 7.54 -42.05 40.63
CA GLY A 427 6.57 -41.25 39.84
C GLY A 427 7.21 -40.30 38.82
N GLU A 428 8.11 -39.41 39.26
CA GLU A 428 8.50 -38.23 38.48
C GLU A 428 9.36 -38.54 37.24
N PHE A 429 10.04 -39.69 37.19
CA PHE A 429 10.85 -40.08 36.04
C PHE A 429 10.03 -40.57 34.84
N ASN A 430 8.82 -41.07 35.07
CA ASN A 430 7.94 -41.59 34.03
C ASN A 430 7.31 -40.43 33.25
N ASP A 431 6.80 -39.42 33.96
CA ASP A 431 6.15 -38.24 33.35
C ASP A 431 7.07 -37.49 32.39
N GLN A 432 8.38 -37.41 32.67
CA GLN A 432 9.32 -36.76 31.76
C GLN A 432 9.53 -37.55 30.46
N GLN A 433 9.78 -38.86 30.55
CA GLN A 433 9.91 -39.70 29.35
C GLN A 433 8.61 -39.73 28.54
N GLN A 434 7.45 -39.74 29.21
CA GLN A 434 6.16 -39.79 28.56
C GLN A 434 5.79 -38.47 27.86
N ASN A 435 6.13 -37.31 28.44
CA ASN A 435 5.96 -36.03 27.76
C ASN A 435 6.89 -35.87 26.55
N ASP A 436 8.15 -36.32 26.64
CA ASP A 436 9.08 -36.28 25.50
C ASP A 436 8.65 -37.22 24.37
N PHE A 437 8.08 -38.39 24.70
CA PHE A 437 7.54 -39.33 23.70
C PHE A 437 6.29 -38.76 23.00
N GLU A 438 5.34 -38.19 23.75
CA GLU A 438 4.19 -37.47 23.17
C GLU A 438 4.60 -36.27 22.31
N HIS A 439 5.71 -35.61 22.63
CA HIS A 439 6.27 -34.54 21.80
C HIS A 439 6.78 -35.07 20.44
N ASP A 440 7.43 -36.23 20.43
CA ASP A 440 8.05 -36.80 19.24
C ASP A 440 7.05 -37.47 18.29
N GLU A 441 5.96 -38.05 18.80
CA GLU A 441 4.83 -38.51 17.97
C GLU A 441 4.17 -37.37 17.19
N ILE A 442 3.90 -36.22 17.84
CA ILE A 442 3.27 -35.07 17.17
C ILE A 442 4.26 -34.39 16.19
N ARG A 443 5.58 -34.48 16.44
CA ARG A 443 6.61 -34.05 15.45
C ARG A 443 6.52 -34.81 14.13
N ALA A 444 6.17 -36.11 14.17
CA ALA A 444 6.00 -36.92 12.98
C ALA A 444 4.73 -36.55 12.19
N ILE A 445 3.60 -36.43 12.90
CA ILE A 445 2.29 -36.17 12.28
C ILE A 445 2.14 -34.71 11.79
N ASN A 446 3.06 -33.80 12.14
CA ASN A 446 3.06 -32.35 11.85
C ASN A 446 2.44 -31.91 10.51
N GLU A 447 2.77 -32.56 9.38
CA GLU A 447 2.24 -32.21 8.04
C GLU A 447 0.74 -32.51 7.87
N HIS A 448 0.16 -33.35 8.74
CA HIS A 448 -1.23 -33.82 8.74
C HIS A 448 -2.06 -33.29 9.93
N VAL A 449 -1.46 -32.47 10.81
CA VAL A 449 -2.19 -31.76 11.88
C VAL A 449 -2.60 -30.38 11.36
N HIS A 450 -3.91 -30.15 11.28
CA HIS A 450 -4.51 -28.89 10.86
C HIS A 450 -5.43 -28.29 11.95
N GLU A 451 -5.24 -28.78 13.18
CA GLU A 451 -6.00 -28.43 14.38
C GLU A 451 -5.20 -27.43 15.23
N TYR A 452 -5.74 -26.22 15.36
CA TYR A 452 -5.09 -25.09 16.03
C TYR A 452 -5.87 -24.63 17.26
N TYR A 453 -5.17 -24.57 18.39
CA TYR A 453 -5.75 -24.28 19.70
C TYR A 453 -5.32 -22.91 20.25
N TYR A 454 -6.26 -22.22 20.90
CA TYR A 454 -5.98 -21.18 21.88
C TYR A 454 -6.96 -21.30 23.06
N ALA A 455 -6.67 -20.64 24.18
CA ALA A 455 -7.60 -20.58 25.31
C ALA A 455 -7.77 -19.16 25.84
N ILE A 456 -8.85 -18.94 26.58
CA ILE A 456 -9.13 -17.72 27.34
C ILE A 456 -9.47 -18.12 28.77
N ARG A 457 -8.75 -17.55 29.74
CA ARG A 457 -9.10 -17.61 31.15
C ARG A 457 -9.92 -16.38 31.52
N ILE A 458 -11.19 -16.59 31.85
CA ILE A 458 -12.02 -15.56 32.49
C ILE A 458 -11.66 -15.54 33.98
N LEU A 459 -11.35 -14.36 34.52
CA LEU A 459 -10.85 -14.22 35.89
C LEU A 459 -12.00 -14.20 36.90
N PRO A 460 -11.76 -14.67 38.15
CA PRO A 460 -12.81 -14.76 39.17
C PRO A 460 -13.40 -13.37 39.49
N GLY A 461 -14.72 -13.29 39.48
CA GLY A 461 -15.48 -12.04 39.66
C GLY A 461 -16.06 -11.46 38.37
N GLN A 462 -15.53 -11.81 37.19
CA GLN A 462 -16.14 -11.40 35.92
C GLN A 462 -17.45 -12.16 35.66
N ASN A 463 -18.51 -11.44 35.31
CA ASN A 463 -19.84 -12.03 35.06
C ASN A 463 -19.87 -12.87 33.77
N LEU A 464 -19.94 -14.20 33.88
CA LEU A 464 -19.94 -15.14 32.74
C LEU A 464 -21.03 -14.88 31.68
N ARG A 465 -22.18 -14.27 32.05
CA ARG A 465 -23.26 -13.95 31.10
C ARG A 465 -22.96 -12.75 30.20
N SER A 466 -21.95 -11.95 30.55
CA SER A 466 -21.46 -10.84 29.74
C SER A 466 -20.35 -11.21 28.77
N VAL A 467 -19.82 -12.45 28.86
CA VAL A 467 -18.64 -12.89 28.11
C VAL A 467 -19.04 -13.84 27.00
N PHE A 468 -18.66 -13.52 25.76
CA PHE A 468 -18.86 -14.36 24.58
C PHE A 468 -17.52 -14.67 23.93
N ILE A 469 -17.27 -15.94 23.62
CA ILE A 469 -15.94 -16.45 23.21
C ILE A 469 -16.08 -17.28 21.94
N GLY A 470 -15.13 -17.11 21.01
CA GLY A 470 -14.99 -17.94 19.81
C GLY A 470 -14.30 -17.18 18.67
N TRP A 471 -14.75 -17.42 17.44
CA TRP A 471 -14.10 -16.91 16.24
C TRP A 471 -14.96 -15.88 15.52
N VAL A 472 -14.33 -14.88 14.90
CA VAL A 472 -14.96 -13.79 14.15
C VAL A 472 -14.41 -13.77 12.73
N THR A 473 -15.25 -13.47 11.73
CA THR A 473 -14.80 -13.26 10.34
C THR A 473 -14.33 -11.83 10.12
N SER A 474 -13.59 -11.58 9.03
CA SER A 474 -13.23 -10.22 8.58
C SER A 474 -14.43 -9.31 8.31
N ARG A 475 -15.62 -9.88 8.10
CA ARG A 475 -16.84 -9.17 7.69
C ARG A 475 -17.70 -8.69 8.85
N TYR A 476 -17.40 -9.10 10.08
CA TYR A 476 -18.24 -8.83 11.25
C TYR A 476 -18.45 -7.33 11.50
N LYS A 477 -19.74 -6.94 11.52
CA LYS A 477 -20.20 -5.59 11.85
C LYS A 477 -21.45 -5.70 12.75
N PRO A 478 -21.36 -5.35 14.05
CA PRO A 478 -22.47 -5.53 14.99
C PRO A 478 -23.71 -4.74 14.57
N ILE A 479 -24.88 -5.26 14.91
CA ILE A 479 -26.17 -4.60 14.67
C ILE A 479 -26.47 -3.65 15.83
N LEU A 480 -25.84 -2.47 15.82
CA LEU A 480 -25.98 -1.46 16.86
C LEU A 480 -27.23 -0.59 16.65
N GLN A 481 -28.41 -1.17 16.92
CA GLN A 481 -29.65 -0.41 17.08
C GLN A 481 -29.73 0.13 18.52
N LYS A 482 -29.59 1.45 18.68
CA LYS A 482 -29.56 2.12 20.01
C LYS A 482 -30.81 1.85 20.87
N GLU A 483 -31.93 1.57 20.24
CA GLU A 483 -33.23 1.31 20.90
C GLU A 483 -33.25 -0.07 21.60
N ASN A 484 -32.51 -1.07 21.11
CA ASN A 484 -32.52 -2.44 21.63
C ASN A 484 -31.68 -2.65 22.92
N LEU A 485 -31.19 -1.57 23.53
CA LEU A 485 -30.29 -1.60 24.70
C LEU A 485 -30.91 -0.99 25.98
N GLN A 486 -32.13 -0.46 25.93
CA GLN A 486 -32.79 0.15 27.09
C GLN A 486 -33.87 -0.76 27.71
N ASP A 487 -34.63 -1.52 26.92
CA ASP A 487 -35.68 -2.43 27.40
C ASP A 487 -35.32 -3.91 27.15
N ASP A 488 -34.72 -4.58 28.14
CA ASP A 488 -34.72 -6.06 28.29
C ASP A 488 -33.97 -6.45 29.60
N THR A 489 -34.61 -6.26 30.77
CA THR A 489 -34.03 -6.65 32.09
C THR A 489 -34.34 -8.09 32.52
N SER A 490 -35.03 -8.87 31.68
CA SER A 490 -35.61 -10.18 32.05
C SER A 490 -35.44 -11.31 31.02
N THR A 491 -34.80 -11.07 29.87
CA THR A 491 -34.65 -12.08 28.80
C THR A 491 -33.25 -12.74 28.76
N THR A 492 -33.23 -14.00 28.32
CA THR A 492 -32.09 -14.92 28.35
C THR A 492 -30.84 -14.43 27.59
N SER A 493 -29.64 -14.77 28.08
CA SER A 493 -28.32 -14.46 27.49
C SER A 493 -28.24 -14.66 25.98
N SER A 494 -28.74 -15.79 25.48
CA SER A 494 -28.78 -16.15 24.06
C SER A 494 -29.47 -15.13 23.16
N ASN A 495 -30.46 -14.37 23.67
CA ASN A 495 -31.17 -13.34 22.90
C ASN A 495 -30.35 -12.06 22.70
N LYS A 496 -29.30 -11.79 23.50
CA LYS A 496 -28.39 -10.67 23.21
C LYS A 496 -27.46 -11.01 22.05
N LEU A 497 -26.92 -12.22 22.02
CA LEU A 497 -26.00 -12.66 20.95
C LEU A 497 -26.72 -12.84 19.60
N SER A 498 -27.95 -13.39 19.60
CA SER A 498 -28.72 -13.57 18.37
C SER A 498 -29.14 -12.24 17.71
N LYS A 499 -29.35 -11.17 18.50
CA LYS A 499 -29.55 -9.80 18.01
C LYS A 499 -28.25 -9.19 17.40
N LEU A 500 -27.06 -9.66 17.79
CA LEU A 500 -25.76 -9.10 17.38
C LEU A 500 -25.09 -9.82 16.19
N ILE A 501 -25.40 -11.09 15.92
CA ILE A 501 -24.78 -11.89 14.86
C ILE A 501 -25.68 -11.96 13.62
N ARG A 502 -25.15 -11.56 12.46
CA ARG A 502 -25.81 -11.80 11.17
C ARG A 502 -25.65 -13.27 10.77
N ARG A 503 -26.75 -13.90 10.35
CA ARG A 503 -26.80 -15.27 9.84
C ARG A 503 -27.59 -15.33 8.53
N CYS A 504 -27.09 -16.07 7.56
CA CYS A 504 -27.72 -16.31 6.27
C CYS A 504 -27.61 -17.81 5.95
N THR A 505 -28.74 -18.49 5.70
CA THR A 505 -28.74 -19.87 5.22
C THR A 505 -28.87 -19.87 3.72
N ILE A 506 -27.92 -20.47 3.00
CA ILE A 506 -28.01 -20.68 1.55
C ILE A 506 -28.42 -22.12 1.30
N THR A 507 -29.65 -22.30 0.81
CA THR A 507 -30.18 -23.58 0.33
C THR A 507 -30.04 -23.67 -1.18
N GLN A 508 -29.27 -24.63 -1.68
CA GLN A 508 -29.28 -24.99 -3.09
C GLN A 508 -30.44 -25.95 -3.36
N THR A 509 -31.36 -25.54 -4.22
CA THR A 509 -32.51 -26.35 -4.64
C THR A 509 -32.33 -26.96 -6.03
N GLY A 510 -32.89 -28.14 -6.25
CA GLY A 510 -33.05 -28.73 -7.58
C GLY A 510 -34.12 -28.03 -8.42
N GLU A 511 -34.25 -28.43 -9.69
CA GLU A 511 -35.29 -27.93 -10.62
C GLU A 511 -36.72 -28.28 -10.16
N ASP A 512 -36.85 -29.30 -9.31
CA ASP A 512 -38.08 -29.74 -8.65
C ASP A 512 -38.37 -29.01 -7.33
N GLY A 513 -37.46 -28.14 -6.87
CA GLY A 513 -37.53 -27.48 -5.57
C GLY A 513 -37.06 -28.32 -4.38
N SER A 514 -36.54 -29.53 -4.60
CA SER A 514 -35.91 -30.34 -3.53
C SER A 514 -34.64 -29.66 -3.01
N ILE A 515 -34.34 -29.76 -1.70
CA ILE A 515 -33.11 -29.20 -1.12
C ILE A 515 -31.97 -30.20 -1.34
N LEU A 516 -30.96 -29.79 -2.11
CA LEU A 516 -29.74 -30.58 -2.39
C LEU A 516 -28.67 -30.35 -1.33
N GLU A 517 -28.44 -29.08 -0.97
CA GLU A 517 -27.46 -28.66 0.04
C GLU A 517 -27.99 -27.44 0.81
N SER A 518 -27.61 -27.30 2.07
CA SER A 518 -27.99 -26.18 2.93
C SER A 518 -26.82 -25.78 3.83
N VAL A 519 -26.26 -24.59 3.58
CA VAL A 519 -25.06 -24.09 4.27
C VAL A 519 -25.43 -22.85 5.09
N ILE A 520 -25.13 -22.89 6.39
CA ILE A 520 -25.34 -21.76 7.31
C ILE A 520 -24.09 -20.90 7.36
N ARG A 521 -24.23 -19.64 6.93
CA ARG A 521 -23.18 -18.62 6.93
C ARG A 521 -23.45 -17.63 8.06
N GLN A 522 -22.42 -17.25 8.83
CA GLN A 522 -22.57 -16.25 9.89
C GLN A 522 -21.27 -15.48 10.12
N ASP A 523 -21.38 -14.20 10.49
CA ASP A 523 -20.21 -13.32 10.62
C ASP A 523 -19.33 -13.63 11.84
N ALA A 524 -19.89 -14.33 12.84
CA ALA A 524 -19.22 -14.73 14.08
C ALA A 524 -19.70 -16.12 14.54
N TYR A 525 -18.77 -16.87 15.14
CA TYR A 525 -18.86 -18.26 15.54
C TYR A 525 -18.48 -18.36 17.03
N MET A 526 -19.38 -17.90 17.90
CA MET A 526 -19.12 -17.65 19.32
C MET A 526 -20.28 -18.14 20.18
N PHE A 527 -19.99 -18.47 21.44
CA PHE A 527 -20.99 -18.83 22.46
C PHE A 527 -20.79 -18.00 23.73
N CYS A 528 -21.83 -17.89 24.56
CA CYS A 528 -21.73 -17.28 25.89
C CYS A 528 -20.99 -18.22 26.86
N ALA A 529 -20.18 -17.68 27.77
CA ALA A 529 -19.48 -18.48 28.78
C ALA A 529 -20.42 -19.13 29.81
N SER A 530 -21.56 -18.50 30.10
CA SER A 530 -22.63 -19.11 30.92
C SER A 530 -23.25 -20.29 30.17
N ASP A 531 -23.76 -20.05 28.96
CA ASP A 531 -24.42 -21.05 28.13
C ASP A 531 -23.50 -22.26 27.84
N LEU A 532 -22.20 -22.05 27.57
CA LEU A 532 -21.24 -23.14 27.40
C LEU A 532 -21.05 -23.99 28.66
N LEU A 533 -21.00 -23.35 29.85
CA LEU A 533 -20.83 -24.06 31.12
C LEU A 533 -22.10 -24.86 31.48
N GLU A 534 -23.28 -24.26 31.30
CA GLU A 534 -24.59 -24.86 31.57
C GLU A 534 -24.86 -26.08 30.67
N ASN A 535 -24.35 -26.10 29.43
CA ASN A 535 -24.48 -27.22 28.49
C ASN A 535 -23.39 -28.33 28.67
N MET A 536 -22.53 -28.27 29.68
CA MET A 536 -21.54 -29.34 29.94
C MET A 536 -22.19 -30.57 30.62
N PRO A 537 -21.87 -31.80 30.19
CA PRO A 537 -22.44 -33.03 30.78
C PRO A 537 -22.09 -33.24 32.26
N ASP A 538 -21.00 -32.62 32.74
CA ASP A 538 -20.52 -32.70 34.12
C ASP A 538 -20.54 -31.34 34.84
N HIS A 539 -21.60 -30.55 34.63
CA HIS A 539 -21.73 -29.16 35.13
C HIS A 539 -21.17 -28.93 36.55
N GLU A 540 -21.60 -29.70 37.55
CA GLU A 540 -21.15 -29.52 38.94
C GLU A 540 -19.65 -29.81 39.17
N ALA A 541 -19.05 -30.72 38.41
CA ALA A 541 -17.62 -31.06 38.55
C ALA A 541 -16.73 -30.05 37.80
N VAL A 542 -17.24 -29.47 36.71
CA VAL A 542 -16.58 -28.39 35.95
C VAL A 542 -16.67 -27.07 36.71
N ALA A 543 -17.84 -26.73 37.26
CA ALA A 543 -18.08 -25.51 38.05
C ALA A 543 -17.22 -25.44 39.32
N ARG A 544 -16.99 -26.57 40.00
CA ARG A 544 -16.11 -26.65 41.18
C ARG A 544 -14.64 -26.28 40.91
N ARG A 545 -14.20 -26.21 39.65
CA ARG A 545 -12.84 -25.77 39.27
C ARG A 545 -12.72 -24.26 39.01
N VAL A 546 -13.82 -23.51 39.01
CA VAL A 546 -13.88 -22.08 38.64
C VAL A 546 -13.24 -21.13 39.67
N VAL A 547 -12.80 -21.64 40.82
CA VAL A 547 -12.07 -20.88 41.85
C VAL A 547 -10.82 -20.17 41.28
N ASN A 548 -10.14 -20.79 40.31
CA ASN A 548 -8.96 -20.24 39.63
C ASN A 548 -9.31 -19.59 38.27
N GLY A 549 -10.54 -19.10 38.13
CA GLY A 549 -11.12 -18.64 36.86
C GLY A 549 -11.70 -19.78 36.01
N LEU A 550 -12.47 -19.42 34.99
CA LEU A 550 -13.02 -20.36 34.00
C LEU A 550 -12.12 -20.36 32.76
N LEU A 551 -11.56 -21.52 32.39
CA LEU A 551 -10.74 -21.67 31.20
C LEU A 551 -11.61 -22.23 30.05
N ILE A 552 -11.79 -21.44 28.99
CA ILE A 552 -12.46 -21.85 27.77
C ILE A 552 -11.42 -21.96 26.65
N GLY A 553 -11.23 -23.18 26.15
CA GLY A 553 -10.40 -23.51 25.01
C GLY A 553 -11.19 -23.51 23.71
N CYS A 554 -10.59 -23.03 22.62
CA CYS A 554 -11.16 -22.99 21.29
C CYS A 554 -10.22 -23.69 20.32
N LEU A 555 -10.72 -24.70 19.61
CA LEU A 555 -9.99 -25.49 18.63
C LEU A 555 -10.63 -25.33 17.25
N CYS A 556 -9.83 -24.98 16.25
CA CYS A 556 -10.24 -24.90 14.85
C CYS A 556 -9.49 -25.96 14.03
N ASP A 557 -10.24 -26.84 13.34
CA ASP A 557 -9.69 -27.69 12.29
C ASP A 557 -9.84 -27.00 10.93
N VAL A 558 -8.73 -26.47 10.44
CA VAL A 558 -8.61 -25.76 9.14
C VAL A 558 -8.90 -26.66 7.94
N SER A 559 -8.85 -27.98 8.12
CA SER A 559 -9.03 -28.98 7.04
C SER A 559 -10.44 -29.57 6.95
N THR A 560 -11.22 -29.54 8.03
CA THR A 560 -12.65 -29.94 8.01
C THR A 560 -13.62 -28.76 8.16
N GLY A 561 -13.14 -27.58 8.58
CA GLY A 561 -13.98 -26.42 8.87
C GLY A 561 -14.68 -26.48 10.23
N GLN A 562 -14.40 -27.49 11.06
CA GLN A 562 -15.05 -27.68 12.36
C GLN A 562 -14.39 -26.85 13.47
N LEU A 563 -15.22 -26.14 14.22
CA LEU A 563 -14.87 -25.44 15.44
C LEU A 563 -15.41 -26.20 16.65
N THR A 564 -14.55 -26.47 17.62
CA THR A 564 -14.90 -27.18 18.85
C THR A 564 -14.42 -26.39 20.08
N PHE A 565 -15.18 -26.51 21.17
CA PHE A 565 -15.00 -25.73 22.39
C PHE A 565 -14.73 -26.65 23.56
N TYR A 566 -13.86 -26.23 24.47
CA TYR A 566 -13.43 -27.00 25.64
C TYR A 566 -13.62 -26.16 26.90
N VAL A 567 -14.20 -26.72 27.96
CA VAL A 567 -14.43 -26.02 29.25
C VAL A 567 -13.66 -26.75 30.35
N ASN A 568 -12.68 -26.06 30.96
CA ASN A 568 -11.74 -26.62 31.95
C ASN A 568 -11.12 -27.97 31.52
N GLY A 569 -10.85 -28.14 30.23
CA GLY A 569 -10.23 -29.33 29.62
C GLY A 569 -11.19 -30.44 29.16
N LYS A 570 -12.52 -30.28 29.29
CA LYS A 570 -13.52 -31.21 28.73
C LYS A 570 -14.13 -30.65 27.44
N GLU A 571 -14.31 -31.49 26.43
CA GLU A 571 -14.96 -31.10 25.16
C GLU A 571 -16.45 -30.79 25.36
N SER A 572 -16.95 -29.76 24.68
CA SER A 572 -18.37 -29.40 24.62
C SER A 572 -19.09 -30.18 23.52
N ALA A 573 -20.37 -30.51 23.77
CA ALA A 573 -21.24 -31.08 22.75
C ALA A 573 -21.56 -30.08 21.60
N GLN A 574 -21.39 -28.77 21.84
CA GLN A 574 -21.69 -27.72 20.87
C GLN A 574 -20.51 -27.50 19.92
N LYS A 575 -20.77 -27.67 18.62
CA LYS A 575 -19.80 -27.54 17.52
C LYS A 575 -20.36 -26.61 16.45
N LEU A 576 -19.49 -25.90 15.76
CA LEU A 576 -19.86 -25.01 14.66
C LEU A 576 -19.05 -25.35 13.41
N GLU A 577 -19.62 -25.15 12.23
CA GLU A 577 -18.96 -25.41 10.95
C GLU A 577 -18.83 -24.11 10.15
N VAL A 578 -17.71 -23.94 9.45
CA VAL A 578 -17.27 -22.71 8.77
C VAL A 578 -17.11 -22.98 7.27
N GLU A 579 -17.21 -21.96 6.42
CA GLU A 579 -17.00 -22.11 4.96
C GLU A 579 -15.51 -22.31 4.58
N PRO A 580 -15.20 -22.98 3.45
CA PRO A 580 -13.85 -23.01 2.88
C PRO A 580 -13.28 -21.60 2.61
N SER A 581 -11.95 -21.47 2.58
CA SER A 581 -11.21 -20.20 2.41
C SER A 581 -11.52 -19.09 3.44
N THR A 582 -12.32 -19.34 4.49
CA THR A 582 -12.66 -18.33 5.51
C THR A 582 -11.44 -17.91 6.33
N LYS A 583 -11.32 -16.60 6.59
CA LYS A 583 -10.38 -16.03 7.56
C LYS A 583 -11.09 -15.88 8.92
N LEU A 584 -10.57 -16.56 9.93
CA LEU A 584 -11.08 -16.58 11.30
C LEU A 584 -10.12 -15.89 12.27
N TYR A 585 -10.60 -14.88 12.98
CA TYR A 585 -9.87 -14.18 14.04
C TYR A 585 -10.36 -14.67 15.41
N PRO A 586 -9.48 -15.12 16.32
CA PRO A 586 -9.82 -15.35 17.72
C PRO A 586 -10.40 -14.08 18.36
N ALA A 587 -11.56 -14.18 18.99
CA ALA A 587 -12.32 -13.02 19.46
C ALA A 587 -13.05 -13.27 20.79
N VAL A 588 -13.30 -12.16 21.50
CA VAL A 588 -14.08 -12.09 22.73
C VAL A 588 -14.93 -10.82 22.72
N PHE A 589 -16.22 -10.95 23.00
CA PHE A 589 -17.09 -9.80 23.25
C PHE A 589 -17.44 -9.77 24.74
N ILE A 590 -17.35 -8.60 25.38
CA ILE A 590 -17.36 -8.50 26.84
C ILE A 590 -17.89 -7.17 27.39
N GLU A 591 -18.61 -7.25 28.51
CA GLU A 591 -18.95 -6.12 29.38
C GLU A 591 -18.03 -6.20 30.63
N PRO A 592 -16.98 -5.37 30.78
CA PRO A 592 -16.09 -5.43 31.95
C PRO A 592 -16.81 -5.18 33.28
N THR A 593 -16.83 -6.18 34.16
CA THR A 593 -17.46 -6.08 35.51
C THR A 593 -16.44 -6.04 36.66
N VAL A 594 -15.16 -6.24 36.36
CA VAL A 594 -14.03 -6.24 37.32
C VAL A 594 -12.78 -5.62 36.70
N LYS A 595 -11.82 -5.17 37.53
CA LYS A 595 -10.55 -4.60 37.04
C LYS A 595 -9.73 -5.60 36.20
N GLU A 596 -9.60 -6.84 36.65
CA GLU A 596 -8.89 -7.88 35.89
C GLU A 596 -9.92 -8.77 35.19
N VAL A 597 -10.01 -8.66 33.87
CA VAL A 597 -11.17 -9.16 33.12
C VAL A 597 -10.93 -10.59 32.63
N LEU A 598 -9.88 -10.79 31.82
CA LEU A 598 -9.53 -12.07 31.23
C LEU A 598 -8.06 -12.13 30.79
N GLN A 599 -7.63 -13.31 30.37
CA GLN A 599 -6.31 -13.55 29.79
C GLN A 599 -6.44 -14.47 28.57
N PHE A 600 -5.86 -14.10 27.42
CA PHE A 600 -5.67 -15.01 26.29
C PHE A 600 -4.43 -15.87 26.55
N GLU A 601 -4.59 -17.18 26.65
CA GLU A 601 -3.52 -18.16 26.83
C GLU A 601 -3.20 -18.85 25.51
N LEU A 602 -2.01 -18.62 24.97
CA LEU A 602 -1.53 -19.27 23.74
C LEU A 602 -0.92 -20.64 24.09
N GLY A 603 -1.75 -21.53 24.65
CA GLY A 603 -1.34 -22.89 25.03
C GLY A 603 -1.33 -23.90 23.88
N ARG A 604 -1.05 -25.16 24.22
CA ARG A 604 -1.29 -26.35 23.38
C ARG A 604 -2.21 -27.32 24.12
N MET A 605 -2.85 -28.23 23.40
CA MET A 605 -3.48 -29.44 23.96
C MET A 605 -2.81 -30.70 23.39
N LYS A 606 -3.10 -31.87 23.96
CA LYS A 606 -2.69 -33.15 23.35
C LYS A 606 -3.19 -33.21 21.90
N ASN A 607 -2.32 -33.67 21.00
CA ASN A 607 -2.57 -33.86 19.56
C ASN A 607 -2.91 -32.60 18.72
N CYS A 608 -2.87 -31.40 19.30
CA CYS A 608 -3.22 -30.13 18.62
C CYS A 608 -2.03 -29.17 18.59
N LEU A 609 -1.91 -28.35 17.54
CA LEU A 609 -0.89 -27.29 17.44
C LEU A 609 -1.34 -26.02 18.18
N PRO A 610 -0.41 -25.21 18.73
CA PRO A 610 -0.74 -23.88 19.23
C PRO A 610 -1.15 -22.97 18.07
N LEU A 611 -2.04 -21.99 18.33
CA LEU A 611 -2.49 -20.99 17.35
C LEU A 611 -1.34 -20.34 16.56
N THR A 612 -0.20 -20.10 17.20
CA THR A 612 0.98 -19.48 16.57
C THR A 612 1.55 -20.28 15.39
N ALA A 613 1.32 -21.59 15.32
CA ALA A 613 1.72 -22.42 14.18
C ALA A 613 0.91 -22.11 12.91
N ALA A 614 -0.38 -21.75 13.03
CA ALA A 614 -1.20 -21.30 11.90
C ALA A 614 -0.81 -19.90 11.42
N LEU A 615 -0.57 -18.99 12.36
CA LEU A 615 -0.33 -17.57 12.07
C LEU A 615 1.03 -17.32 11.39
N PHE A 616 2.00 -18.24 11.53
CA PHE A 616 3.34 -18.11 10.96
C PHE A 616 3.79 -19.40 10.25
N PRO A 617 3.31 -19.67 9.02
CA PRO A 617 3.71 -20.86 8.25
C PRO A 617 5.23 -20.95 7.98
N SER A 618 5.94 -19.83 8.06
CA SER A 618 7.39 -19.73 7.90
C SER A 618 8.21 -20.11 9.14
N LEU A 619 7.59 -20.37 10.30
CA LEU A 619 8.31 -20.87 11.48
C LEU A 619 8.96 -22.23 11.19
N ASN A 620 10.19 -22.42 11.68
CA ASN A 620 10.93 -23.67 11.51
C ASN A 620 10.12 -24.85 12.05
N ARG A 621 10.27 -26.02 11.41
CA ARG A 621 9.46 -27.23 11.68
C ARG A 621 9.46 -27.67 13.15
N GLU A 622 10.51 -27.34 13.90
CA GLU A 622 10.67 -27.58 15.33
C GLU A 622 10.07 -26.45 16.20
N GLU A 623 10.17 -25.19 15.78
CA GLU A 623 9.68 -24.02 16.51
C GLU A 623 8.16 -23.95 16.57
N ARG A 624 7.45 -24.50 15.55
CA ARG A 624 5.98 -24.55 15.49
C ARG A 624 5.31 -25.20 16.71
N PHE A 625 6.02 -26.07 17.44
CA PHE A 625 5.51 -26.74 18.63
C PHE A 625 5.60 -25.91 19.91
N LEU A 626 6.47 -24.90 19.93
CA LEU A 626 6.66 -24.05 21.08
C LEU A 626 5.61 -22.93 21.05
N PRO A 627 4.77 -22.79 22.08
CA PRO A 627 3.93 -21.61 22.20
C PRO A 627 4.81 -20.38 22.42
N GLN A 628 4.72 -19.41 21.52
CA GLN A 628 5.44 -18.14 21.57
C GLN A 628 4.45 -16.97 21.62
N LEU A 629 4.92 -15.75 21.89
CA LEU A 629 4.11 -14.52 21.77
C LEU A 629 4.79 -13.54 20.80
N PRO A 630 4.53 -13.67 19.49
CA PRO A 630 5.08 -12.74 18.50
C PRO A 630 4.61 -11.30 18.74
N SER A 631 5.51 -10.33 18.64
CA SER A 631 5.21 -8.90 18.82
C SER A 631 4.13 -8.37 17.86
N ARG A 632 3.99 -9.00 16.68
CA ARG A 632 2.95 -8.72 15.67
C ARG A 632 1.52 -9.11 16.13
N LEU A 633 1.39 -10.02 17.08
CA LEU A 633 0.08 -10.53 17.55
C LEU A 633 -0.49 -9.58 18.62
N ASN A 634 -1.17 -8.54 18.15
CA ASN A 634 -1.80 -7.52 18.99
C ASN A 634 -3.27 -7.86 19.28
N LEU A 635 -3.82 -7.26 20.33
CA LEU A 635 -5.26 -7.21 20.55
C LEU A 635 -5.83 -5.94 19.91
N GLN A 636 -6.97 -6.07 19.25
CA GLN A 636 -7.70 -5.00 18.59
C GLN A 636 -9.06 -4.82 19.25
N THR A 637 -9.52 -3.58 19.42
CA THR A 637 -10.90 -3.24 19.80
C THR A 637 -11.66 -2.71 18.59
N LEU A 638 -12.99 -2.72 18.65
CA LEU A 638 -13.86 -2.23 17.58
C LEU A 638 -14.17 -0.75 17.76
N LEU A 639 -13.63 0.09 16.90
CA LEU A 639 -14.01 1.49 16.80
C LEU A 639 -15.38 1.62 16.12
N HIS A 640 -16.31 2.30 16.78
CA HIS A 640 -17.67 2.53 16.29
C HIS A 640 -17.77 3.68 15.27
N CYS A 641 -16.79 4.58 15.26
CA CYS A 641 -16.60 5.60 14.23
C CYS A 641 -15.10 5.76 13.94
N HIS A 642 -14.74 6.17 12.73
CA HIS A 642 -13.37 6.51 12.36
C HIS A 642 -13.34 7.56 11.23
N TRP A 643 -12.22 8.25 11.04
CA TRP A 643 -12.04 9.17 9.92
C TRP A 643 -12.00 8.43 8.57
N SER A 644 -12.68 8.98 7.57
CA SER A 644 -12.76 8.41 6.22
C SER A 644 -12.76 9.50 5.15
N ARG A 645 -12.07 9.25 4.04
CA ARG A 645 -11.86 10.22 2.96
C ARG A 645 -13.08 10.27 2.03
N VAL A 646 -13.48 11.47 1.64
CA VAL A 646 -14.51 11.67 0.60
C VAL A 646 -13.88 11.52 -0.79
N PRO A 647 -14.45 10.72 -1.71
CA PRO A 647 -14.00 10.64 -3.10
C PRO A 647 -14.11 11.99 -3.83
N ILE A 648 -13.04 12.37 -4.54
CA ILE A 648 -12.94 13.63 -5.30
C ILE A 648 -13.99 13.68 -6.43
N ALA A 649 -14.22 12.54 -7.08
CA ALA A 649 -15.18 12.37 -8.16
C ALA A 649 -16.20 11.29 -7.79
N ASN A 650 -17.47 11.54 -8.10
CA ASN A 650 -18.58 10.63 -7.84
C ASN A 650 -19.30 10.31 -9.16
N LEU A 651 -19.83 9.09 -9.29
CA LEU A 651 -20.59 8.67 -10.47
C LEU A 651 -21.84 9.54 -10.63
N ARG A 652 -22.01 10.15 -11.80
CA ARG A 652 -23.16 11.01 -12.13
C ARG A 652 -24.31 10.17 -12.68
N CYS A 653 -25.09 9.59 -11.78
CA CYS A 653 -26.31 8.86 -12.13
C CYS A 653 -27.41 9.84 -12.59
N GLN A 654 -27.76 9.81 -13.88
CA GLN A 654 -28.97 10.46 -14.38
C GLN A 654 -30.17 9.53 -14.19
N GLN A 655 -31.28 10.05 -13.66
CA GLN A 655 -32.53 9.30 -13.49
C GLN A 655 -33.67 9.95 -14.28
N LEU A 656 -34.41 9.14 -15.05
CA LEU A 656 -35.48 9.60 -15.93
C LEU A 656 -36.69 8.65 -15.87
N LYS A 657 -37.86 9.15 -15.47
CA LYS A 657 -39.11 8.39 -15.59
C LYS A 657 -39.52 8.32 -17.07
N LEU A 658 -39.57 7.11 -17.63
CA LEU A 658 -39.91 6.91 -19.05
C LEU A 658 -41.43 6.90 -19.28
N SER A 659 -42.16 6.17 -18.45
CA SER A 659 -43.63 6.16 -18.37
C SER A 659 -44.08 5.37 -17.13
N ASP A 660 -45.36 5.39 -16.79
CA ASP A 660 -45.88 4.56 -15.69
C ASP A 660 -45.77 3.04 -15.97
N VAL A 661 -45.70 2.64 -17.24
CA VAL A 661 -45.55 1.23 -17.66
C VAL A 661 -44.08 0.81 -17.73
N ARG A 662 -43.17 1.72 -18.10
CA ARG A 662 -41.72 1.43 -18.21
C ARG A 662 -40.92 1.80 -16.96
N GLY A 663 -41.53 2.50 -16.00
CA GLY A 663 -40.88 2.94 -14.77
C GLY A 663 -39.76 3.95 -15.03
N TRP A 664 -38.62 3.73 -14.36
CA TRP A 664 -37.47 4.62 -14.35
C TRP A 664 -36.29 4.02 -15.11
N SER A 665 -35.65 4.82 -15.95
CA SER A 665 -34.30 4.59 -16.46
C SER A 665 -33.30 5.25 -15.53
N VAL A 666 -32.18 4.59 -15.28
CA VAL A 666 -31.00 5.16 -14.63
C VAL A 666 -29.78 4.82 -15.48
N PHE A 667 -28.98 5.82 -15.81
CA PHE A 667 -27.75 5.65 -16.59
C PHE A 667 -26.62 6.52 -16.04
N VAL A 668 -25.39 6.16 -16.39
CA VAL A 668 -24.16 6.85 -16.02
C VAL A 668 -23.33 6.99 -17.29
N GLU A 669 -22.89 8.22 -17.58
CA GLU A 669 -22.11 8.53 -18.80
C GLU A 669 -20.60 8.37 -18.53
N ASP A 670 -20.10 8.99 -17.46
CA ASP A 670 -18.68 9.01 -17.12
C ASP A 670 -18.30 7.90 -16.11
N PRO A 671 -17.38 6.96 -16.47
CA PRO A 671 -16.86 5.97 -15.54
C PRO A 671 -15.77 6.56 -14.63
N VAL A 672 -16.00 6.57 -13.31
CA VAL A 672 -14.99 6.97 -12.31
C VAL A 672 -14.14 5.76 -11.90
N GLN A 673 -12.82 5.92 -11.90
CA GLN A 673 -11.85 4.89 -11.48
C GLN A 673 -11.14 5.31 -10.19
N MET A 674 -10.90 4.34 -9.29
CA MET A 674 -10.09 4.49 -8.08
C MET A 674 -9.06 3.38 -7.98
N GLN A 675 -7.91 3.65 -7.37
CA GLN A 675 -6.91 2.63 -7.05
C GLN A 675 -6.92 2.34 -5.55
N ALA A 676 -7.22 1.09 -5.20
CA ALA A 676 -7.29 0.63 -3.81
C ALA A 676 -6.10 -0.28 -3.48
N VAL A 677 -5.51 -0.09 -2.31
CA VAL A 677 -4.55 -1.03 -1.71
C VAL A 677 -5.33 -2.05 -0.90
N TYR A 678 -5.10 -3.33 -1.15
CA TYR A 678 -5.65 -4.45 -0.36
C TYR A 678 -4.64 -4.88 0.71
N ILE A 679 -5.13 -5.08 1.94
CA ILE A 679 -4.34 -5.47 3.11
C ILE A 679 -4.77 -6.90 3.49
N PRO A 680 -3.98 -7.93 3.15
CA PRO A 680 -4.42 -9.33 3.29
C PRO A 680 -4.70 -9.77 4.72
N GLU A 681 -3.99 -9.22 5.71
CA GLU A 681 -4.11 -9.56 7.14
C GLU A 681 -5.42 -9.08 7.76
N ASP A 682 -5.91 -7.90 7.36
CA ASP A 682 -7.22 -7.36 7.77
C ASP A 682 -8.36 -7.80 6.84
N ASP A 683 -8.03 -8.32 5.65
CA ASP A 683 -8.97 -8.63 4.56
C ASP A 683 -9.77 -7.41 4.06
N ARG A 684 -9.17 -6.22 4.12
CA ARG A 684 -9.77 -4.93 3.73
C ARG A 684 -9.07 -4.28 2.55
N CYS A 685 -9.75 -3.35 1.88
CA CYS A 685 -9.15 -2.42 0.93
C CYS A 685 -9.26 -0.96 1.42
N THR A 686 -8.43 -0.07 0.88
CA THR A 686 -8.41 1.37 1.21
C THR A 686 -7.91 2.16 -0.02
N ASP A 687 -8.47 3.35 -0.31
CA ASP A 687 -7.98 4.24 -1.38
C ASP A 687 -6.49 4.57 -1.14
N ILE A 688 -5.65 4.44 -2.17
CA ILE A 688 -4.23 4.78 -2.12
C ILE A 688 -4.00 6.24 -1.66
N SER A 689 -4.94 7.13 -1.98
CA SER A 689 -4.92 8.55 -1.61
C SER A 689 -5.30 8.80 -0.14
N SER A 690 -5.94 7.82 0.52
CA SER A 690 -6.27 7.89 1.96
C SER A 690 -5.12 7.44 2.86
N LEU A 691 -4.05 6.85 2.32
CA LEU A 691 -2.86 6.47 3.09
C LEU A 691 -2.13 7.68 3.70
N VAL A 692 -2.48 8.91 3.32
CA VAL A 692 -1.88 10.14 3.88
C VAL A 692 -2.12 10.31 5.39
N GLU A 693 -3.16 9.69 5.96
CA GLU A 693 -3.41 9.66 7.42
C GLU A 693 -2.88 8.40 8.12
N ASP A 694 -2.49 7.37 7.36
CA ASP A 694 -2.06 6.06 7.88
C ASP A 694 -0.53 5.94 7.67
N GLU A 695 0.24 6.68 8.46
CA GLU A 695 1.71 6.79 8.31
C GLU A 695 2.41 5.42 8.31
N ASP A 696 1.94 4.46 9.11
CA ASP A 696 2.48 3.10 9.15
C ASP A 696 2.33 2.41 7.78
N ASN A 697 1.12 2.40 7.21
CA ASN A 697 0.88 1.77 5.91
C ASN A 697 1.45 2.59 4.74
N LEU A 698 1.54 3.91 4.86
CA LEU A 698 2.23 4.79 3.91
C LEU A 698 3.73 4.48 3.83
N ASN A 699 4.40 4.44 4.98
CA ASN A 699 5.82 4.11 5.07
C ASN A 699 6.08 2.68 4.59
N PHE A 700 5.23 1.71 4.93
CA PHE A 700 5.32 0.35 4.41
C PHE A 700 5.15 0.29 2.88
N CYS A 701 4.19 1.02 2.32
CA CYS A 701 3.95 1.10 0.87
C CYS A 701 5.15 1.74 0.14
N SER A 702 5.65 2.87 0.63
CA SER A 702 6.80 3.57 0.04
C SER A 702 8.09 2.73 0.08
N ASN A 703 8.32 1.98 1.17
CA ASN A 703 9.44 1.03 1.26
C ASN A 703 9.24 -0.18 0.33
N THR A 704 8.01 -0.64 0.12
CA THR A 704 7.69 -1.72 -0.83
C THR A 704 7.96 -1.30 -2.29
N LEU A 705 7.61 -0.07 -2.67
CA LEU A 705 7.95 0.49 -3.98
C LEU A 705 9.47 0.62 -4.17
N THR A 706 10.19 1.07 -3.15
CA THR A 706 11.66 1.13 -3.13
C THR A 706 12.28 -0.27 -3.27
N LEU A 707 11.69 -1.30 -2.63
CA LEU A 707 12.13 -2.69 -2.77
C LEU A 707 11.90 -3.22 -4.19
N TYR A 708 10.74 -3.00 -4.79
CA TYR A 708 10.46 -3.42 -6.18
C TYR A 708 11.43 -2.77 -7.17
N ASN A 709 11.70 -1.46 -7.02
CA ASN A 709 12.73 -0.76 -7.78
C ASN A 709 14.10 -1.44 -7.61
N ALA A 710 14.56 -1.66 -6.38
CA ALA A 710 15.86 -2.27 -6.09
C ALA A 710 16.03 -3.70 -6.62
N ILE A 711 14.94 -4.48 -6.77
CA ILE A 711 14.99 -5.85 -7.32
C ILE A 711 15.04 -5.85 -8.86
N CYS A 712 14.36 -4.90 -9.51
CA CYS A 712 14.34 -4.76 -10.98
C CYS A 712 15.58 -4.03 -11.53
N ALA A 713 16.24 -3.24 -10.68
CA ALA A 713 17.40 -2.43 -11.00
C ALA A 713 18.53 -3.18 -11.73
N GLN A 714 19.37 -2.39 -12.41
CA GLN A 714 20.53 -2.82 -13.20
C GLN A 714 20.23 -3.60 -14.50
N GLY A 715 18.96 -3.90 -14.79
CA GLY A 715 18.52 -4.61 -16.00
C GLY A 715 17.95 -6.00 -15.76
N ASN A 716 17.34 -6.25 -14.59
CA ASN A 716 16.80 -7.55 -14.21
C ASN A 716 15.42 -7.83 -14.85
N ASN A 717 15.37 -7.79 -16.18
CA ASN A 717 14.13 -7.84 -16.99
C ASN A 717 13.22 -9.01 -16.62
N ARG A 718 13.78 -10.17 -16.26
CA ARG A 718 13.01 -11.34 -15.83
C ARG A 718 12.17 -11.07 -14.59
N VAL A 719 12.66 -10.29 -13.62
CA VAL A 719 11.85 -9.92 -12.44
C VAL A 719 10.95 -8.74 -12.75
N SER A 720 11.31 -7.83 -13.65
CA SER A 720 10.38 -6.82 -14.17
C SER A 720 9.11 -7.45 -14.75
N HIS A 721 9.23 -8.54 -15.52
CA HIS A 721 8.07 -9.33 -16.01
C HIS A 721 7.24 -10.02 -14.93
N GLU A 722 7.79 -10.26 -13.73
CA GLU A 722 7.03 -10.81 -12.59
C GLU A 722 6.35 -9.67 -11.80
N VAL A 723 7.03 -8.54 -11.60
CA VAL A 723 6.47 -7.34 -10.95
C VAL A 723 5.34 -6.72 -11.79
N CYS A 724 5.43 -6.77 -13.12
CA CYS A 724 4.33 -6.37 -14.01
C CYS A 724 3.08 -7.27 -13.93
N LYS A 725 3.09 -8.37 -13.16
CA LYS A 725 1.88 -9.14 -12.80
C LYS A 725 1.24 -8.68 -11.49
N LEU A 726 1.98 -7.89 -10.70
CA LEU A 726 1.53 -7.29 -9.45
C LEU A 726 1.10 -5.82 -9.64
N VAL A 727 1.72 -5.14 -10.61
CA VAL A 727 1.48 -3.73 -10.93
C VAL A 727 1.34 -3.57 -12.46
N ASP A 728 0.10 -3.39 -12.93
CA ASP A 728 -0.19 -3.22 -14.37
C ASP A 728 0.21 -1.82 -14.89
N GLU A 729 0.49 -1.72 -16.19
CA GLU A 729 0.63 -0.45 -16.92
C GLU A 729 -0.50 0.54 -16.62
N LYS A 730 -1.75 0.06 -16.57
CA LYS A 730 -2.92 0.90 -16.30
C LYS A 730 -2.93 1.48 -14.88
N GLN A 731 -2.40 0.75 -13.91
CA GLN A 731 -2.26 1.22 -12.53
C GLN A 731 -1.13 2.25 -12.42
N LEU A 732 0.00 1.99 -13.07
CA LEU A 732 1.09 2.99 -13.19
C LEU A 732 0.59 4.28 -13.83
N MET A 733 -0.12 4.20 -14.97
CA MET A 733 -0.61 5.39 -15.66
C MET A 733 -1.71 6.12 -14.89
N TYR A 734 -2.58 5.42 -14.16
CA TYR A 734 -3.55 6.03 -13.25
C TYR A 734 -2.85 6.82 -12.14
N CYS A 735 -1.89 6.21 -11.45
CA CYS A 735 -1.13 6.87 -10.39
C CYS A 735 -0.27 8.03 -10.91
N VAL A 736 0.39 7.88 -12.05
CA VAL A 736 1.18 8.96 -12.69
C VAL A 736 0.31 10.18 -12.96
N LYS A 737 -0.93 9.97 -13.44
CA LYS A 737 -1.94 11.02 -13.71
C LYS A 737 -2.63 11.58 -12.46
N ASN A 738 -2.55 10.93 -11.30
CA ASN A 738 -3.25 11.37 -10.09
C ASN A 738 -2.45 12.46 -9.32
N PRO A 739 -2.94 13.70 -9.23
CA PRO A 739 -2.24 14.79 -8.53
C PRO A 739 -2.47 14.79 -7.02
N TYR A 740 -3.33 13.91 -6.48
CA TYR A 740 -3.65 13.81 -5.06
C TYR A 740 -2.83 12.74 -4.31
N LEU A 741 -1.93 12.02 -5.01
CA LEU A 741 -0.97 11.13 -4.34
C LEU A 741 0.00 11.92 -3.46
N CYS A 742 0.34 11.35 -2.30
CA CYS A 742 1.39 11.85 -1.42
C CYS A 742 2.79 11.68 -2.05
N GLY A 743 3.73 12.55 -1.67
CA GLY A 743 5.08 12.62 -2.24
C GLY A 743 5.85 11.28 -2.28
N PRO A 744 5.97 10.54 -1.17
CA PRO A 744 6.76 9.29 -1.14
C PRO A 744 6.23 8.21 -2.10
N ILE A 745 4.90 8.03 -2.18
CA ILE A 745 4.29 7.10 -3.14
C ILE A 745 4.45 7.62 -4.57
N ARG A 746 4.24 8.92 -4.82
CA ARG A 746 4.41 9.53 -6.14
C ARG A 746 5.82 9.33 -6.69
N ILE A 747 6.85 9.63 -5.89
CA ILE A 747 8.27 9.40 -6.25
C ILE A 747 8.53 7.90 -6.45
N GLY A 748 8.05 7.04 -5.56
CA GLY A 748 8.22 5.58 -5.66
C GLY A 748 7.64 5.00 -6.95
N ILE A 749 6.45 5.43 -7.38
CA ILE A 749 5.79 4.94 -8.59
C ILE A 749 6.48 5.43 -9.86
N TYR A 750 6.91 6.70 -9.92
CA TYR A 750 7.65 7.23 -11.06
C TYR A 750 9.02 6.52 -11.22
N ASN A 751 9.74 6.32 -10.11
CA ASN A 751 10.99 5.54 -10.12
C ASN A 751 10.77 4.08 -10.53
N LEU A 752 9.69 3.44 -10.06
CA LEU A 752 9.36 2.07 -10.44
C LEU A 752 9.02 1.94 -11.93
N LEU A 753 8.30 2.90 -12.52
CA LEU A 753 8.02 2.95 -13.96
C LEU A 753 9.32 3.00 -14.76
N ILE A 754 10.25 3.89 -14.38
CA ILE A 754 11.59 3.99 -15.00
C ILE A 754 12.34 2.66 -14.85
N ALA A 755 12.43 2.08 -13.66
CA ALA A 755 13.18 0.85 -13.39
C ALA A 755 12.62 -0.38 -14.14
N LEU A 756 11.29 -0.51 -14.24
CA LEU A 756 10.65 -1.63 -14.94
C LEU A 756 10.85 -1.58 -16.46
N HIS A 757 10.59 -0.42 -17.06
CA HIS A 757 10.41 -0.29 -18.51
C HIS A 757 11.59 0.41 -19.22
N PHE A 758 12.22 1.40 -18.59
CA PHE A 758 13.12 2.34 -19.28
C PHE A 758 14.60 2.20 -18.88
N GLU A 759 14.94 1.85 -17.64
CA GLU A 759 16.33 1.74 -17.18
C GLU A 759 17.22 0.88 -18.10
N PRO A 760 16.78 -0.29 -18.62
CA PRO A 760 17.60 -1.09 -19.54
C PRO A 760 17.93 -0.35 -20.83
N HIS A 761 16.98 0.44 -21.37
CA HIS A 761 17.18 1.24 -22.58
C HIS A 761 18.01 2.49 -22.32
N ILE A 762 17.75 3.21 -21.22
CA ILE A 762 18.53 4.37 -20.76
C ILE A 762 19.98 3.97 -20.56
N LYS A 763 20.24 2.88 -19.83
CA LYS A 763 21.59 2.37 -19.53
C LYS A 763 22.35 1.95 -20.78
N ALA A 764 21.70 1.22 -21.71
CA ALA A 764 22.31 0.84 -22.99
C ALA A 764 22.69 2.06 -23.84
N ARG A 765 21.82 3.08 -23.90
CA ARG A 765 22.04 4.30 -24.70
C ARG A 765 23.03 5.26 -24.05
N SER A 766 23.05 5.32 -22.72
CA SER A 766 24.04 6.05 -21.91
C SER A 766 25.44 5.46 -22.05
N LEU A 767 25.60 4.13 -22.06
CA LEU A 767 26.90 3.49 -22.34
C LEU A 767 27.44 3.86 -23.74
N THR A 768 26.58 3.89 -24.75
CA THR A 768 26.95 4.33 -26.12
C THR A 768 26.94 5.86 -26.31
N SER A 769 26.73 6.67 -25.26
CA SER A 769 26.51 8.12 -25.40
C SER A 769 27.71 8.86 -25.99
N ASN A 770 28.92 8.43 -25.65
CA ASN A 770 30.19 9.00 -26.10
C ASN A 770 30.69 8.39 -27.44
N GLU A 771 29.93 7.47 -28.05
CA GLU A 771 30.30 6.80 -29.29
C GLU A 771 29.59 7.48 -30.49
N PHE A 772 30.39 8.00 -31.43
CA PHE A 772 29.93 8.75 -32.61
C PHE A 772 30.16 7.94 -33.90
N ILE A 773 29.62 6.72 -33.94
CA ILE A 773 29.72 5.81 -35.09
C ILE A 773 28.71 6.25 -36.16
N ILE A 774 29.15 7.05 -37.14
CA ILE A 774 28.29 7.70 -38.13
C ILE A 774 28.53 7.09 -39.52
N PRO A 775 27.50 6.52 -40.19
CA PRO A 775 27.63 5.89 -41.50
C PRO A 775 27.59 6.93 -42.63
N LEU A 776 28.62 6.92 -43.48
CA LEU A 776 28.65 7.74 -44.70
C LEU A 776 27.49 7.34 -45.62
N SER A 777 26.59 8.27 -45.88
CA SER A 777 25.32 8.01 -46.58
C SER A 777 24.79 9.27 -47.25
N SER A 778 23.94 9.12 -48.27
CA SER A 778 23.26 10.25 -48.91
C SER A 778 22.37 11.04 -47.94
N LEU A 779 21.85 10.40 -46.88
CA LEU A 779 21.06 11.08 -45.85
C LEU A 779 21.90 12.06 -45.03
N LEU A 780 23.16 11.71 -44.73
CA LEU A 780 24.10 12.58 -44.01
C LEU A 780 24.34 13.89 -44.77
N ARG A 781 24.56 13.80 -46.08
CA ARG A 781 24.64 14.95 -46.98
C ARG A 781 23.34 15.74 -47.01
N ASN A 782 22.19 15.09 -47.15
CA ASN A 782 20.90 15.79 -47.26
C ASN A 782 20.53 16.55 -45.98
N ASN A 783 20.68 15.94 -44.79
CA ASN A 783 20.29 16.56 -43.50
C ASN A 783 21.07 17.84 -43.17
N LEU A 784 22.22 18.07 -43.81
CA LEU A 784 23.05 19.26 -43.62
C LEU A 784 23.05 20.21 -44.83
N LEU A 785 23.04 19.70 -46.07
CA LEU A 785 23.01 20.54 -47.28
C LEU A 785 21.65 21.22 -47.52
N LEU A 786 20.52 20.56 -47.18
CA LEU A 786 19.19 21.15 -47.35
C LEU A 786 18.97 22.40 -46.47
N ARG A 787 19.77 22.60 -45.42
CA ARG A 787 19.71 23.80 -44.57
C ARG A 787 20.57 24.97 -45.07
N SER A 788 21.44 24.74 -46.05
CA SER A 788 22.33 25.75 -46.64
C SER A 788 21.66 26.58 -47.75
N GLN A 789 20.55 26.09 -48.32
CA GLN A 789 19.95 26.63 -49.55
C GLN A 789 18.72 27.53 -49.33
N ASN A 790 18.19 27.60 -48.11
CA ASN A 790 17.12 28.55 -47.78
C ASN A 790 17.69 29.94 -47.47
N SER A 791 16.84 30.97 -47.55
CA SER A 791 17.19 32.39 -47.65
C SER A 791 18.14 32.92 -46.57
N ILE A 792 18.89 33.97 -46.93
CA ILE A 792 19.95 34.60 -46.11
C ILE A 792 19.46 35.04 -44.72
N GLU A 793 18.17 35.40 -44.58
CA GLU A 793 17.55 35.71 -43.28
C GLU A 793 17.54 34.50 -42.33
N GLN A 794 17.34 33.28 -42.85
CA GLN A 794 17.44 32.04 -42.06
C GLN A 794 18.89 31.65 -41.74
N GLN A 795 19.88 32.12 -42.52
CA GLN A 795 21.29 31.82 -42.24
C GLN A 795 21.76 32.43 -40.92
N HIS A 796 21.24 33.61 -40.54
CA HIS A 796 21.47 34.16 -39.19
C HIS A 796 20.82 33.28 -38.11
N MET A 797 19.56 32.90 -38.29
CA MET A 797 18.82 32.07 -37.32
C MET A 797 19.43 30.67 -37.12
N TYR A 798 20.07 30.10 -38.14
CA TYR A 798 20.77 28.81 -38.04
C TYR A 798 22.26 28.92 -37.66
N ALA A 799 22.84 30.12 -37.66
CA ALA A 799 24.15 30.40 -37.08
C ALA A 799 24.08 30.69 -35.57
N THR A 800 22.93 31.15 -35.07
CA THR A 800 22.69 31.41 -33.65
C THR A 800 22.11 30.20 -32.91
N THR A 801 22.64 29.99 -31.70
CA THR A 801 22.17 29.25 -30.50
C THR A 801 20.78 28.59 -30.38
N THR A 802 19.75 28.90 -31.17
CA THR A 802 18.32 28.65 -30.83
C THR A 802 17.71 27.34 -31.34
N TYR A 803 18.46 26.47 -32.03
CA TYR A 803 17.94 25.19 -32.54
C TYR A 803 18.74 23.97 -32.06
N ILE A 804 18.04 23.00 -31.46
CA ILE A 804 18.55 21.66 -31.13
C ILE A 804 17.76 20.63 -31.96
N PRO A 805 18.41 19.71 -32.71
CA PRO A 805 17.71 18.64 -33.43
C PRO A 805 17.16 17.57 -32.49
N ALA A 806 16.01 16.98 -32.85
CA ALA A 806 15.56 15.74 -32.22
C ALA A 806 16.33 14.52 -32.73
N MET A 807 16.36 13.47 -31.90
CA MET A 807 17.24 12.33 -32.10
C MET A 807 16.94 11.51 -33.36
N GLU A 808 15.70 11.52 -33.84
CA GLU A 808 15.33 10.83 -35.09
C GLU A 808 16.03 11.40 -36.34
N ASN A 809 16.56 12.63 -36.26
CA ASN A 809 17.33 13.26 -37.34
C ASN A 809 18.82 12.89 -37.34
N PHE A 810 19.32 12.25 -36.28
CA PHE A 810 20.71 11.86 -36.16
C PHE A 810 21.01 10.53 -36.84
N LEU A 811 22.19 10.44 -37.44
CA LEU A 811 22.64 9.27 -38.20
C LEU A 811 23.60 8.36 -37.42
N ALA A 812 24.10 8.77 -36.25
CA ALA A 812 24.94 7.90 -35.43
C ALA A 812 24.20 6.60 -35.03
N VAL A 813 24.90 5.46 -35.18
CA VAL A 813 24.40 4.14 -34.83
C VAL A 813 24.23 4.05 -33.32
N ARG A 814 22.99 3.84 -32.84
CA ARG A 814 22.65 3.71 -31.42
C ARG A 814 21.71 2.53 -31.16
N PRO A 815 21.68 1.97 -29.93
CA PRO A 815 20.72 0.95 -29.54
C PRO A 815 19.28 1.41 -29.80
N LYS A 816 18.52 0.59 -30.54
CA LYS A 816 17.10 0.81 -30.79
C LYS A 816 16.25 0.36 -29.60
N LEU A 817 15.16 1.07 -29.36
CA LEU A 817 14.12 0.66 -28.42
C LEU A 817 13.33 -0.50 -29.06
N ILE A 818 13.06 -1.55 -28.28
CA ILE A 818 12.42 -2.79 -28.77
C ILE A 818 10.91 -2.58 -28.76
N LYS A 819 10.25 -2.76 -29.90
CA LYS A 819 8.82 -2.45 -30.07
C LYS A 819 7.95 -3.68 -29.75
N GLU A 820 6.68 -3.46 -29.44
CA GLU A 820 5.72 -4.55 -29.15
C GLU A 820 5.65 -5.61 -30.25
N GLU A 821 5.88 -5.21 -31.51
CA GLU A 821 5.90 -6.13 -32.66
C GLU A 821 7.04 -7.16 -32.59
N ASP A 822 8.15 -6.84 -31.93
CA ASP A 822 9.30 -7.73 -31.71
C ASP A 822 8.98 -8.84 -30.68
N PHE A 823 7.94 -8.66 -29.85
CA PHE A 823 7.52 -9.66 -28.85
C PHE A 823 6.76 -10.86 -29.47
N LYS A 824 6.80 -11.04 -30.79
CA LYS A 824 6.34 -12.28 -31.47
C LYS A 824 7.27 -13.48 -31.25
N ILE A 825 8.44 -13.27 -30.65
CA ILE A 825 9.47 -14.29 -30.38
C ILE A 825 9.05 -15.26 -29.24
N GLU A 826 9.67 -16.44 -29.20
CA GLU A 826 9.51 -17.51 -28.19
C GLU A 826 9.48 -17.01 -26.73
N ARG A 827 8.64 -17.63 -25.89
CA ARG A 827 8.39 -17.20 -24.49
C ARG A 827 9.64 -16.94 -23.66
N GLU A 828 10.65 -17.80 -23.77
CA GLU A 828 11.87 -17.69 -22.95
C GLU A 828 12.73 -16.46 -23.31
N ARG A 829 12.71 -16.03 -24.58
CA ARG A 829 13.43 -14.81 -25.00
C ARG A 829 12.70 -13.53 -24.62
N LYS A 830 11.36 -13.56 -24.45
CA LYS A 830 10.60 -12.38 -23.97
C LYS A 830 11.08 -11.90 -22.60
N LEU A 831 11.46 -12.84 -21.71
CA LEU A 831 11.97 -12.54 -20.37
C LEU A 831 13.36 -11.89 -20.34
N LEU A 832 14.06 -11.82 -21.49
CA LEU A 832 15.34 -11.13 -21.64
C LEU A 832 15.17 -9.66 -22.08
N VAL A 833 13.98 -9.28 -22.55
CA VAL A 833 13.61 -7.94 -23.02
C VAL A 833 12.83 -7.23 -21.90
N PRO A 834 12.97 -5.91 -21.67
CA PRO A 834 12.10 -5.20 -20.72
C PRO A 834 10.61 -5.34 -21.08
N PRO A 835 9.68 -5.30 -20.11
CA PRO A 835 8.25 -5.25 -20.40
C PRO A 835 7.88 -4.00 -21.22
N PRO A 836 6.99 -4.10 -22.22
CA PRO A 836 6.56 -2.96 -23.02
C PRO A 836 5.73 -1.95 -22.21
N PHE A 837 5.62 -0.72 -22.72
CA PHE A 837 4.82 0.37 -22.16
C PHE A 837 4.44 1.36 -23.26
N ASN A 838 3.25 1.96 -23.20
CA ASN A 838 2.79 2.97 -24.15
C ASN A 838 3.50 4.33 -23.93
N VAL A 839 4.69 4.45 -24.53
CA VAL A 839 5.52 5.68 -24.48
C VAL A 839 4.80 6.89 -25.05
N THR A 840 3.97 6.74 -26.09
CA THR A 840 3.24 7.86 -26.73
C THR A 840 2.27 8.54 -25.76
N SER A 841 1.40 7.75 -25.11
CA SER A 841 0.44 8.28 -24.13
C SER A 841 1.11 8.77 -22.83
N LEU A 842 2.35 8.33 -22.54
CA LEU A 842 3.16 8.90 -21.49
C LEU A 842 3.75 10.26 -21.89
N LYS A 843 4.29 10.37 -23.11
CA LYS A 843 4.89 11.59 -23.66
C LYS A 843 3.90 12.75 -23.67
N GLU A 844 2.71 12.52 -24.23
CA GLU A 844 1.60 13.49 -24.26
C GLU A 844 1.27 14.00 -22.85
N TYR A 845 1.14 13.08 -21.89
CA TYR A 845 0.83 13.44 -20.50
C TYR A 845 1.99 14.20 -19.82
N VAL A 846 3.23 13.78 -19.99
CA VAL A 846 4.39 14.41 -19.34
C VAL A 846 4.62 15.82 -19.87
N MET A 847 4.52 16.04 -21.19
CA MET A 847 4.67 17.39 -21.79
C MET A 847 3.52 18.32 -21.38
N SER A 848 2.27 17.80 -21.37
CA SER A 848 1.11 18.55 -20.89
C SER A 848 1.23 18.88 -19.40
N SER A 849 1.60 17.91 -18.55
CA SER A 849 1.73 18.10 -17.10
C SER A 849 2.92 18.96 -16.70
N LEU A 850 3.99 19.04 -17.50
CA LEU A 850 5.10 19.98 -17.26
C LEU A 850 4.68 21.42 -17.60
N THR A 851 3.94 21.59 -18.70
CA THR A 851 3.36 22.89 -19.09
C THR A 851 2.42 23.42 -18.00
N ASP A 852 1.48 22.58 -17.56
CA ASP A 852 0.52 22.86 -16.47
C ASP A 852 1.22 23.18 -15.13
N ALA A 853 2.32 22.48 -14.83
CA ALA A 853 3.10 22.73 -13.61
C ALA A 853 3.81 24.08 -13.63
N ILE A 854 4.39 24.48 -14.77
CA ILE A 854 5.10 25.76 -14.90
C ILE A 854 4.11 26.93 -14.89
N GLU A 855 3.01 26.85 -15.65
CA GLU A 855 1.96 27.88 -15.65
C GLU A 855 1.41 28.14 -14.24
N LYS A 856 1.05 27.07 -13.50
CA LYS A 856 0.53 27.18 -12.12
C LYS A 856 1.58 27.62 -11.11
N SER A 857 2.84 27.22 -11.29
CA SER A 857 3.91 27.54 -10.34
C SER A 857 4.27 29.03 -10.32
N SER A 858 4.08 29.75 -11.43
CA SER A 858 4.20 31.23 -11.47
C SER A 858 3.31 31.95 -10.44
N ARG A 859 2.16 31.36 -10.09
CA ARG A 859 1.11 31.98 -9.24
C ARG A 859 1.26 31.68 -7.74
N HIS A 860 2.45 31.26 -7.29
CA HIS A 860 2.75 30.88 -5.89
C HIS A 860 1.70 29.92 -5.30
N LEU A 861 1.64 28.73 -5.88
CA LEU A 861 0.64 27.70 -5.58
C LEU A 861 0.79 27.15 -4.15
N ARG A 862 -0.30 27.17 -3.37
CA ARG A 862 -0.33 26.61 -2.00
C ARG A 862 -0.45 25.09 -1.98
N ASP A 863 -0.80 24.44 -3.09
CA ASP A 863 -1.15 23.02 -3.15
C ASP A 863 -0.41 22.19 -4.26
N PRO A 864 0.92 22.24 -4.38
CA PRO A 864 1.65 21.43 -5.37
C PRO A 864 1.37 19.91 -5.23
N ALA A 865 1.40 19.20 -6.36
CA ALA A 865 1.14 17.76 -6.40
C ALA A 865 2.23 16.98 -5.62
N GLY A 866 1.83 16.06 -4.73
CA GLY A 866 2.77 15.43 -3.79
C GLY A 866 3.17 16.30 -2.59
N GLY A 867 2.63 17.51 -2.43
CA GLY A 867 2.76 18.37 -1.25
C GLY A 867 3.91 19.37 -1.28
N THR A 868 4.90 19.20 -2.15
CA THR A 868 6.01 20.17 -2.35
C THR A 868 6.34 20.30 -3.84
N TYR A 869 6.98 21.41 -4.23
CA TYR A 869 7.44 21.61 -5.60
C TYR A 869 8.47 20.56 -6.03
N ALA A 870 9.40 20.17 -5.17
CA ALA A 870 10.26 19.01 -5.39
C ALA A 870 9.46 17.72 -5.70
N ASN A 871 8.43 17.37 -4.92
CA ASN A 871 7.63 16.16 -5.12
C ASN A 871 6.78 16.20 -6.41
N TRP A 872 6.52 17.40 -6.95
CA TRP A 872 5.83 17.58 -8.23
C TRP A 872 6.79 17.49 -9.41
N LEU A 873 7.86 18.30 -9.40
CA LEU A 873 8.73 18.56 -10.55
C LEU A 873 9.85 17.52 -10.70
N VAL A 874 10.46 17.02 -9.61
CA VAL A 874 11.56 16.03 -9.71
C VAL A 874 11.12 14.78 -10.48
N PRO A 875 9.96 14.15 -10.21
CA PRO A 875 9.54 12.97 -10.96
C PRO A 875 9.17 13.26 -12.42
N LEU A 876 8.58 14.43 -12.69
CA LEU A 876 8.26 14.86 -14.07
C LEU A 876 9.54 15.07 -14.90
N LEU A 877 10.53 15.80 -14.35
CA LEU A 877 11.82 16.02 -15.02
C LEU A 877 12.60 14.70 -15.20
N GLN A 878 12.52 13.77 -14.26
CA GLN A 878 13.12 12.43 -14.41
C GLN A 878 12.49 11.61 -15.56
N LEU A 879 11.17 11.74 -15.80
CA LEU A 879 10.55 11.13 -16.98
C LEU A 879 10.91 11.87 -18.27
N VAL A 880 11.02 13.21 -18.26
CA VAL A 880 11.52 13.97 -19.43
C VAL A 880 12.94 13.54 -19.79
N ASP A 881 13.83 13.42 -18.81
CA ASP A 881 15.21 12.97 -19.01
C ASP A 881 15.27 11.52 -19.53
N ALA A 882 14.46 10.62 -18.97
CA ALA A 882 14.31 9.25 -19.47
C ALA A 882 13.84 9.20 -20.94
N LEU A 883 12.80 9.96 -21.29
CA LEU A 883 12.25 10.04 -22.65
C LEU A 883 13.25 10.67 -23.63
N LEU A 884 14.02 11.67 -23.18
CA LEU A 884 15.11 12.31 -23.92
C LEU A 884 16.24 11.30 -24.17
N VAL A 885 16.79 10.63 -23.15
CA VAL A 885 17.87 9.64 -23.31
C VAL A 885 17.43 8.41 -24.11
N MET A 886 16.14 8.04 -24.09
CA MET A 886 15.57 7.03 -24.99
C MET A 886 15.38 7.52 -26.44
N GLY A 887 15.44 8.83 -26.69
CA GLY A 887 15.28 9.42 -28.02
C GLY A 887 13.83 9.39 -28.53
N SER A 888 12.86 9.47 -27.62
CA SER A 888 11.42 9.38 -27.90
C SER A 888 10.68 10.73 -27.91
N LEU A 889 11.43 11.83 -27.85
CA LEU A 889 10.91 13.20 -27.97
C LEU A 889 11.18 13.74 -29.38
N ASP A 890 10.14 14.31 -29.99
CA ASP A 890 10.15 14.80 -31.37
C ASP A 890 10.74 16.22 -31.43
N VAL A 891 10.94 16.78 -32.63
CA VAL A 891 11.45 18.16 -32.79
C VAL A 891 10.53 19.18 -32.11
N ASN A 892 9.21 18.97 -32.21
CA ASN A 892 8.20 19.81 -31.56
C ASN A 892 8.30 19.73 -30.02
N ASP A 893 8.45 18.53 -29.46
CA ASP A 893 8.50 18.33 -28.01
C ASP A 893 9.76 18.96 -27.40
N ILE A 894 10.90 18.88 -28.10
CA ILE A 894 12.15 19.53 -27.69
C ILE A 894 12.03 21.05 -27.81
N GLN A 895 11.36 21.57 -28.83
CA GLN A 895 11.08 23.01 -28.92
C GLN A 895 10.14 23.50 -27.81
N GLN A 896 9.11 22.73 -27.46
CA GLN A 896 8.25 23.01 -26.31
C GLN A 896 9.04 22.95 -24.98
N LEU A 897 9.90 21.94 -24.79
CA LEU A 897 10.75 21.83 -23.60
C LEU A 897 11.71 23.01 -23.47
N LEU A 898 12.33 23.46 -24.57
CA LEU A 898 13.21 24.64 -24.57
C LEU A 898 12.46 25.93 -24.21
N ARG A 899 11.24 26.14 -24.74
CA ARG A 899 10.35 27.26 -24.38
C ARG A 899 9.99 27.26 -22.89
N LEU A 900 9.72 26.08 -22.32
CA LEU A 900 9.39 25.92 -20.90
C LEU A 900 10.61 26.15 -19.98
N ILE A 901 11.82 25.86 -20.45
CA ILE A 901 13.07 26.10 -19.70
C ILE A 901 13.45 27.58 -19.72
N ASP A 902 13.41 28.22 -20.89
CA ASP A 902 13.67 29.66 -21.09
C ASP A 902 12.83 30.23 -22.27
N PRO A 903 11.70 30.90 -21.99
CA PRO A 903 10.89 31.50 -23.04
C PRO A 903 11.59 32.72 -23.67
N THR A 904 12.57 33.34 -22.99
CA THR A 904 13.25 34.55 -23.50
C THR A 904 14.25 34.24 -24.62
N SER A 905 14.83 33.04 -24.64
CA SER A 905 15.72 32.58 -25.71
C SER A 905 15.04 31.74 -26.80
N PHE A 906 13.87 31.15 -26.53
CA PHE A 906 13.24 30.15 -27.41
C PHE A 906 11.75 30.39 -27.75
N GLY A 907 11.13 31.45 -27.22
CA GLY A 907 9.74 31.85 -27.51
C GLY A 907 9.55 32.50 -28.89
N SER A 908 8.30 32.58 -29.34
CA SER A 908 7.89 33.35 -30.52
C SER A 908 7.32 34.70 -30.09
N GLU A 909 7.51 35.77 -30.88
CA GLU A 909 6.87 37.08 -30.62
C GLU A 909 5.32 37.04 -30.64
N THR A 910 4.71 35.93 -31.07
CA THR A 910 3.27 35.70 -31.13
C THR A 910 2.68 35.01 -29.89
N ASP A 911 3.50 34.41 -29.03
CA ASP A 911 3.06 33.43 -28.04
C ASP A 911 3.12 34.05 -26.63
N VAL A 912 2.02 34.65 -26.17
CA VAL A 912 1.95 35.51 -24.98
C VAL A 912 1.77 34.74 -23.66
N ASP A 913 2.13 33.44 -23.64
CA ASP A 913 1.63 32.49 -22.64
C ASP A 913 2.54 32.27 -21.43
N PHE A 914 3.77 32.82 -21.41
CA PHE A 914 4.77 32.59 -20.34
C PHE A 914 5.55 33.86 -19.96
N ASP A 915 5.22 34.44 -18.81
CA ASP A 915 5.97 35.58 -18.22
C ASP A 915 7.30 35.17 -17.57
N GLU A 916 7.40 33.95 -17.02
CA GLU A 916 8.61 33.40 -16.39
C GLU A 916 8.90 31.96 -16.86
N GLY A 917 10.18 31.65 -17.11
CA GLY A 917 10.67 30.31 -17.44
C GLY A 917 11.23 29.54 -16.25
N LEU A 918 11.36 28.21 -16.38
CA LEU A 918 11.84 27.32 -15.31
C LEU A 918 13.20 27.75 -14.70
N LEU A 919 14.09 28.37 -15.48
CA LEU A 919 15.38 28.89 -14.99
C LEU A 919 15.30 30.20 -14.19
N GLN A 920 14.20 30.94 -14.29
CA GLN A 920 13.99 32.22 -13.60
C GLN A 920 13.28 32.04 -12.25
N MET A 921 12.52 30.95 -12.11
CA MET A 921 11.72 30.60 -10.95
C MET A 921 12.57 30.15 -9.74
N LYS A 922 12.04 30.32 -8.52
CA LYS A 922 12.68 29.85 -7.29
C LYS A 922 12.50 28.33 -7.11
N LEU A 923 13.48 27.56 -7.59
CA LEU A 923 13.46 26.09 -7.52
C LEU A 923 14.18 25.51 -6.29
N ASP A 924 13.66 24.38 -5.80
CA ASP A 924 14.32 23.50 -4.84
C ASP A 924 15.60 22.86 -5.44
N GLU A 925 16.64 22.65 -4.63
CA GLU A 925 17.92 22.09 -5.08
C GLU A 925 17.82 20.74 -5.85
N PRO A 926 17.01 19.73 -5.43
CA PRO A 926 16.86 18.51 -6.22
C PRO A 926 16.19 18.73 -7.59
N VAL A 927 15.38 19.79 -7.77
CA VAL A 927 14.81 20.14 -9.08
C VAL A 927 15.90 20.69 -9.99
N LYS A 928 16.79 21.55 -9.47
CA LYS A 928 17.96 22.07 -10.22
C LYS A 928 18.88 20.93 -10.66
N LEU A 929 19.12 19.94 -9.80
CA LEU A 929 19.96 18.79 -10.12
C LEU A 929 19.40 17.98 -11.31
N GLN A 930 18.09 17.71 -11.35
CA GLN A 930 17.47 17.07 -12.51
C GLN A 930 17.49 17.96 -13.76
N LEU A 931 17.27 19.27 -13.61
CA LEU A 931 17.37 20.22 -14.72
C LEU A 931 18.80 20.27 -15.32
N CYS A 932 19.85 20.14 -14.50
CA CYS A 932 21.22 20.01 -14.98
C CYS A 932 21.45 18.73 -15.81
N HIS A 933 20.81 17.61 -15.49
CA HIS A 933 20.88 16.38 -16.32
C HIS A 933 20.18 16.58 -17.67
N VAL A 934 18.96 17.15 -17.68
CA VAL A 934 18.24 17.47 -18.92
C VAL A 934 19.05 18.42 -19.81
N LEU A 935 19.61 19.49 -19.23
CA LEU A 935 20.49 20.43 -19.95
C LEU A 935 21.76 19.76 -20.47
N GLN A 936 22.39 18.86 -19.70
CA GLN A 936 23.55 18.10 -20.14
C GLN A 936 23.22 17.21 -21.36
N HIS A 937 22.06 16.55 -21.37
CA HIS A 937 21.62 15.74 -22.51
C HIS A 937 21.27 16.59 -23.74
N LEU A 938 20.65 17.77 -23.56
CA LEU A 938 20.43 18.73 -24.65
C LEU A 938 21.75 19.28 -25.24
N CYS A 939 22.75 19.57 -24.39
CA CYS A 939 24.10 19.92 -24.86
C CYS A 939 24.78 18.76 -25.61
N ASN A 940 24.59 17.51 -25.18
CA ASN A 940 25.12 16.34 -25.89
C ASN A 940 24.49 16.17 -27.29
N TYR A 941 23.20 16.48 -27.46
CA TYR A 941 22.56 16.52 -28.79
C TYR A 941 23.17 17.61 -29.67
N GLN A 942 23.44 18.80 -29.12
CA GLN A 942 24.11 19.87 -29.87
C GLN A 942 25.55 19.50 -30.25
N LEU A 943 26.28 18.80 -29.38
CA LEU A 943 27.61 18.26 -29.68
C LEU A 943 27.55 17.21 -30.80
N GLN A 944 26.60 16.27 -30.74
CA GLN A 944 26.41 15.26 -31.77
C GLN A 944 26.10 15.90 -33.13
N TYR A 945 25.22 16.90 -33.18
CA TYR A 945 24.92 17.65 -34.41
C TYR A 945 26.16 18.29 -35.05
N ARG A 946 27.04 18.88 -34.23
CA ARG A 946 28.30 19.47 -34.70
C ARG A 946 29.26 18.40 -35.25
N ILE A 947 29.33 17.23 -34.64
CA ILE A 947 30.18 16.11 -35.09
C ILE A 947 29.66 15.52 -36.41
N GLU A 948 28.35 15.27 -36.53
CA GLU A 948 27.74 14.83 -37.79
C GLU A 948 27.94 15.87 -38.91
N GLY A 949 27.86 17.17 -38.59
CA GLY A 949 28.19 18.26 -39.51
C GLY A 949 29.64 18.27 -40.00
N ILE A 950 30.62 18.07 -39.09
CA ILE A 950 32.04 17.99 -39.43
C ILE A 950 32.31 16.79 -40.34
N ILE A 951 31.68 15.63 -40.09
CA ILE A 951 31.87 14.42 -40.90
C ILE A 951 31.23 14.58 -42.29
N ALA A 952 30.05 15.18 -42.40
CA ALA A 952 29.42 15.48 -43.69
C ALA A 952 30.26 16.44 -44.55
N PHE A 953 30.77 17.52 -43.96
CA PHE A 953 31.73 18.42 -44.61
C PHE A 953 33.00 17.66 -45.04
N SER A 954 33.50 16.75 -44.21
CA SER A 954 34.69 15.95 -44.51
C SER A 954 34.48 15.01 -45.71
N GLU A 955 33.30 14.39 -45.85
CA GLU A 955 32.95 13.56 -47.01
C GLU A 955 33.02 14.39 -48.31
N GLU A 956 32.39 15.57 -48.33
CA GLU A 956 32.36 16.46 -49.49
C GLU A 956 33.75 17.04 -49.81
N PHE A 957 34.51 17.44 -48.79
CA PHE A 957 35.86 18.01 -48.93
C PHE A 957 36.86 16.98 -49.45
N VAL A 958 36.87 15.76 -48.89
CA VAL A 958 37.75 14.68 -49.36
C VAL A 958 37.35 14.23 -50.77
N GLY A 959 36.06 14.12 -51.09
CA GLY A 959 35.60 13.84 -52.44
C GLY A 959 36.03 14.89 -53.48
N ARG A 960 35.98 16.18 -53.12
CA ARG A 960 36.53 17.27 -53.95
C ARG A 960 38.04 17.16 -54.13
N LEU A 961 38.80 16.93 -53.05
CA LEU A 961 40.25 16.75 -53.12
C LEU A 961 40.64 15.57 -54.00
N GLN A 962 39.98 14.42 -53.86
CA GLN A 962 40.20 13.24 -54.72
C GLN A 962 39.94 13.57 -56.20
N SER A 963 38.86 14.30 -56.52
CA SER A 963 38.60 14.76 -57.89
C SER A 963 39.72 15.67 -58.44
N ILE A 964 40.30 16.54 -57.62
CA ILE A 964 41.40 17.44 -58.00
C ILE A 964 42.71 16.65 -58.19
N PHE A 965 43.01 15.70 -57.29
CA PHE A 965 44.19 14.83 -57.42
C PHE A 965 44.12 13.96 -58.68
N THR A 966 42.99 13.29 -58.94
CA THR A 966 42.79 12.50 -60.16
C THR A 966 42.94 13.36 -61.42
N LYS A 967 42.41 14.59 -61.42
CA LYS A 967 42.57 15.53 -62.55
C LYS A 967 44.04 15.90 -62.78
N ARG A 968 44.83 16.13 -61.72
CA ARG A 968 46.27 16.37 -61.84
C ARG A 968 47.01 15.15 -62.40
N THR A 969 46.77 13.96 -61.87
CA THR A 969 47.44 12.74 -62.37
C THR A 969 47.04 12.40 -63.81
N THR A 970 45.84 12.75 -64.27
CA THR A 970 45.47 12.64 -65.70
C THR A 970 46.08 13.71 -66.61
N LEU A 971 46.53 14.85 -66.06
CA LEU A 971 47.25 15.89 -66.81
C LEU A 971 48.75 15.60 -66.87
N GLU A 972 49.33 15.11 -65.78
CA GLU A 972 50.74 14.70 -65.70
C GLU A 972 50.99 13.34 -66.39
N GLY A 973 49.99 12.46 -66.40
CA GLY A 973 50.06 11.11 -66.97
C GLY A 973 49.79 10.99 -68.46
N ASN A 974 49.76 12.09 -69.22
CA ASN A 974 49.46 12.07 -70.66
C ASN A 974 50.59 12.62 -71.57
N PRO A 975 51.83 12.05 -71.52
CA PRO A 975 52.93 12.44 -72.37
C PRO A 975 52.79 11.85 -73.79
N SER A 976 51.93 12.45 -74.61
CA SER A 976 51.87 12.16 -76.06
C SER A 976 51.68 13.45 -76.89
N VAL A 977 52.70 14.29 -76.83
CA VAL A 977 53.17 15.13 -77.95
C VAL A 977 54.37 14.41 -78.55
#